data_AF-A0A3S0ZCZ8-F1
#
_entry.id   AF-A0A3S0ZCZ8-F1
#
_cell.length_a   1.000
_cell.length_b   1.000
_cell.length_c   1.000
_cell.angle_alpha   90.00
_cell.angle_beta   90.00
_cell.angle_gamma   90.00
#
_symmetry.space_group_name_H-M   'P 1'
#
loop_
_entity.id
_entity.type
_entity.pdbx_description
1 polymer ?
#
loop_
_entity_poly.entity_id
_entity_poly.type
_entity_poly.pdbx_seq_one_letter_code
_entity_poly.pdbx_strand_id
1 'polypeptide(L)'
;MGCGGSKGSKAGAKNDNPPIEEIDVPDLDPRYPAPTPPRTNKDDFYKASDYANIDAQVKQQASRINSSSYDSLLTALENLCSTDLQKLRAIFMWLFHQDIHGAFYSGVTDPYTPRGYMKLIKTGNGSYASFFAQLCRTADIPCNVIRGVGRGDSYSVGQSDMAGLKSAWCAVHVDGDWRLVHPLWAYFNEKQTYVNGQRPPAGTKRATVNEFFYLTDPNKMICFCLPQAEGWQLLKKKWDAKKFTRSPQFTEDYFSSGLMLPRKYTAILQAENGTCVIDFDNHAHEEPSVSATVQFEKDDSENPGEGLPPGISMTDYVIMSSSSTRKTLAVKFPVKGQYKADIYGGRNAKNPKIVQFCMVCEDTVRSPPPFPLRPEEGFGLRKGPASTLGVSDIVPESGIVLVKATQVKHFSFTITQPLELQAKLVHDTASPADLKDFVSCQVTQHQGQVKVVVPEESNLEFGLQISGRQANTTRPFAVIASYLLVDENWRKKTAVVAPTKNVNKNQSDAVRRALVAATQKSDIPRLEKAIEDFERLALSDNGDLTRARNKLIELHLKNLRMRTLERKLEPLDSAIHAAKTSQVASYLIDTKEMKDAEAAQKQLRRLKLYMHKVMALNKATISEIHRYHRPKPLVHNVMKATFRILGEPRAKIQQWSYIQTCMRQLGRNSMMTRVKQFDPVRLKEGQAKDAESYLDKTNKYLVRMCSAGAGTFYVWSNNMISEYHGKGEVEHLDIWQSSNKWTKFLNKKGNVTDRSYATARSHDQPSPNKKTEQDVFVPGPEKSVYGKDTERAASNYDEDPNRSRSRHGDARYHAGRDDDGYYDDEDDEFNSGYDWNPNAPSSARNNHRTG
;
A
#
# COMPACT_ATOMS: atom_id res chain seq x y z
N MET A 1 16.85 5.08 12.51
CA MET A 1 16.95 4.77 13.96
C MET A 1 15.57 4.34 14.44
N GLY A 2 15.45 3.29 15.25
CA GLY A 2 14.15 2.94 15.88
C GLY A 2 13.82 3.86 17.06
N CYS A 3 12.55 4.01 17.42
CA CYS A 3 12.11 4.81 18.58
C CYS A 3 12.29 4.08 19.92
N GLY A 4 13.52 3.61 20.17
CA GLY A 4 14.08 3.52 21.52
C GLY A 4 15.09 4.66 21.67
N GLY A 5 15.15 5.29 22.85
CA GLY A 5 15.99 6.46 23.07
C GLY A 5 17.45 6.21 22.70
N SER A 6 18.08 7.18 22.02
CA SER A 6 19.51 7.14 21.71
C SER A 6 20.31 6.84 22.97
N LYS A 7 21.21 5.85 22.93
CA LYS A 7 22.26 5.69 23.94
C LYS A 7 23.26 6.84 23.79
N GLY A 8 22.87 8.02 24.28
CA GLY A 8 23.67 9.22 24.19
C GLY A 8 25.01 9.03 24.90
N SER A 9 26.09 9.45 24.24
CA SER A 9 27.36 9.64 24.95
C SER A 9 27.14 10.74 26.00
N LYS A 10 27.53 10.48 27.26
CA LYS A 10 27.32 11.42 28.38
C LYS A 10 28.08 12.75 28.25
N ALA A 11 28.82 12.96 27.16
CA ALA A 11 29.55 14.18 26.86
C ALA A 11 28.64 15.38 26.57
N GLY A 12 27.53 15.20 25.83
CA GLY A 12 26.67 16.31 25.40
C GLY A 12 25.94 17.04 26.53
N ALA A 13 25.64 16.34 27.62
CA ALA A 13 24.78 16.83 28.70
C ALA A 13 25.38 17.99 29.53
N LYS A 14 26.69 18.28 29.42
CA LYS A 14 27.33 19.35 30.20
C LYS A 14 26.92 20.76 29.74
N ASN A 15 26.56 20.96 28.47
CA ASN A 15 26.47 22.29 27.86
C ASN A 15 25.03 22.83 27.72
N ASP A 16 24.00 22.02 27.92
CA ASP A 16 22.59 22.41 27.80
C ASP A 16 21.88 22.56 29.16
N ASN A 17 22.62 22.96 30.21
CA ASN A 17 22.07 23.15 31.55
C ASN A 17 21.17 24.41 31.67
N PRO A 18 20.20 24.44 32.62
CA PRO A 18 19.76 23.34 33.48
C PRO A 18 18.96 22.28 32.68
N PRO A 19 18.63 21.11 33.27
CA PRO A 19 17.65 20.19 32.71
C PRO A 19 16.31 20.88 32.39
N ILE A 20 15.54 20.30 31.46
CA ILE A 20 14.22 20.79 31.06
C ILE A 20 13.15 19.77 31.46
N GLU A 21 11.99 20.25 31.89
CA GLU A 21 10.86 19.41 32.30
C GLU A 21 10.24 18.67 31.10
N GLU A 22 9.85 17.42 31.30
CA GLU A 22 9.19 16.61 30.29
C GLU A 22 7.72 17.01 30.15
N ILE A 23 7.24 17.19 28.90
CA ILE A 23 5.83 17.47 28.62
C ILE A 23 5.22 16.38 27.75
N ASP A 24 4.07 15.85 28.18
CA ASP A 24 3.26 14.97 27.36
C ASP A 24 2.48 15.80 26.33
N VAL A 25 2.65 15.46 25.04
CA VAL A 25 1.85 16.01 23.94
C VAL A 25 0.86 14.93 23.56
N PRO A 26 -0.44 15.07 23.91
CA PRO A 26 -1.42 13.99 23.76
C PRO A 26 -1.47 13.45 22.34
N ASP A 27 -1.38 12.13 22.16
CA ASP A 27 -1.34 11.52 20.83
C ASP A 27 -2.55 11.90 19.98
N LEU A 28 -3.75 11.83 20.57
CA LEU A 28 -5.02 12.04 19.88
C LEU A 28 -5.84 13.14 20.56
N ASP A 29 -6.36 14.08 19.78
CA ASP A 29 -7.42 14.99 20.25
C ASP A 29 -8.81 14.38 19.94
N PRO A 30 -9.70 14.19 20.94
CA PRO A 30 -11.04 13.62 20.72
C PRO A 30 -12.01 14.55 19.99
N ARG A 31 -11.66 15.82 19.78
CA ARG A 31 -12.45 16.81 19.00
C ARG A 31 -12.28 16.62 17.49
N TYR A 32 -11.22 15.96 17.06
CA TYR A 32 -10.88 15.81 15.63
C TYR A 32 -11.68 14.68 14.96
N PRO A 33 -11.83 14.69 13.63
CA PRO A 33 -12.58 13.66 12.90
C PRO A 33 -12.08 12.23 13.16
N ALA A 34 -12.99 11.26 13.16
CA ALA A 34 -12.61 9.85 13.26
C ALA A 34 -11.68 9.43 12.10
N PRO A 35 -10.75 8.47 12.31
CA PRO A 35 -9.83 8.02 11.26
C PRO A 35 -10.58 7.36 10.09
N THR A 36 -10.55 8.02 8.94
CA THR A 36 -11.18 7.60 7.69
C THR A 36 -10.16 7.47 6.56
N PRO A 37 -10.28 6.51 5.63
CA PRO A 37 -9.48 6.49 4.42
C PRO A 37 -9.72 7.75 3.58
N PRO A 38 -8.66 8.40 3.05
CA PRO A 38 -8.83 9.55 2.16
C PRO A 38 -9.59 9.17 0.87
N ARG A 39 -10.17 10.19 0.24
CA ARG A 39 -10.94 10.12 -1.00
C ARG A 39 -10.04 10.13 -2.23
N THR A 40 -8.98 10.94 -2.21
CA THR A 40 -7.96 11.10 -3.27
C THR A 40 -6.58 10.60 -2.81
N ASN A 41 -5.65 10.42 -3.75
CA ASN A 41 -4.22 10.17 -3.50
C ASN A 41 -3.46 11.50 -3.40
N LYS A 42 -2.22 11.50 -2.86
CA LYS A 42 -1.31 12.67 -2.80
C LYS A 42 -1.23 13.38 -4.15
N ASP A 43 -0.97 12.61 -5.19
CA ASP A 43 -0.63 13.09 -6.53
C ASP A 43 -1.83 13.73 -7.27
N ASP A 44 -3.06 13.58 -6.73
CA ASP A 44 -4.29 14.18 -7.27
C ASP A 44 -4.47 15.67 -6.86
N PHE A 45 -3.84 16.12 -5.77
CA PHE A 45 -4.05 17.47 -5.18
C PHE A 45 -2.77 18.20 -4.74
N TYR A 46 -1.63 17.50 -4.62
CA TYR A 46 -0.35 18.08 -4.20
C TYR A 46 0.76 17.80 -5.22
N LYS A 47 1.47 18.86 -5.60
CA LYS A 47 2.72 18.79 -6.38
C LYS A 47 3.76 19.66 -5.70
N ALA A 48 4.95 19.12 -5.44
CA ALA A 48 6.00 19.85 -4.71
C ALA A 48 6.50 21.12 -5.45
N SER A 49 6.39 21.16 -6.78
CA SER A 49 6.65 22.34 -7.62
C SER A 49 5.89 23.59 -7.15
N ASP A 50 4.65 23.40 -6.73
CA ASP A 50 3.68 24.47 -6.53
C ASP A 50 3.94 25.22 -5.19
N TYR A 51 4.85 24.67 -4.37
CA TYR A 51 5.25 25.21 -3.07
C TYR A 51 6.69 25.75 -3.05
N ALA A 52 7.43 25.69 -4.17
CA ALA A 52 8.84 26.04 -4.24
C ALA A 52 9.15 27.48 -3.75
N ASN A 53 8.23 28.43 -3.93
CA ASN A 53 8.37 29.78 -3.38
C ASN A 53 8.28 29.81 -1.84
N ILE A 54 7.36 29.05 -1.26
CA ILE A 54 7.20 28.95 0.21
C ILE A 54 8.43 28.27 0.81
N ASP A 55 8.89 27.17 0.21
CA ASP A 55 10.12 26.48 0.62
C ASP A 55 11.32 27.44 0.64
N ALA A 56 11.46 28.30 -0.37
CA ALA A 56 12.52 29.30 -0.45
C ALA A 56 12.39 30.42 0.60
N GLN A 57 11.18 30.99 0.79
CA GLN A 57 10.91 32.02 1.78
C GLN A 57 11.13 31.51 3.21
N VAL A 58 10.60 30.32 3.52
CA VAL A 58 10.78 29.67 4.82
C VAL A 58 12.25 29.36 5.07
N LYS A 59 13.00 28.86 4.09
CA LYS A 59 14.46 28.68 4.20
C LYS A 59 15.22 29.97 4.51
N GLN A 60 14.80 31.11 3.93
CA GLN A 60 15.40 32.42 4.20
C GLN A 60 15.11 32.93 5.62
N GLN A 61 13.96 32.55 6.20
CA GLN A 61 13.51 33.02 7.52
C GLN A 61 13.81 32.04 8.66
N ALA A 62 14.04 30.75 8.39
CA ALA A 62 14.14 29.69 9.41
C ALA A 62 15.25 29.90 10.47
N SER A 63 16.30 30.65 10.15
CA SER A 63 17.37 31.05 11.09
C SER A 63 17.14 32.41 11.76
N ARG A 64 16.18 33.20 11.27
CA ARG A 64 15.81 34.54 11.78
C ARG A 64 14.65 34.47 12.76
N ILE A 65 13.75 33.49 12.61
CA ILE A 65 12.62 33.25 13.52
C ILE A 65 13.12 32.55 14.79
N ASN A 66 13.86 33.29 15.63
CA ASN A 66 14.27 32.85 16.97
C ASN A 66 13.14 33.08 17.99
N SER A 67 11.94 32.57 17.69
CA SER A 67 10.73 32.83 18.46
C SER A 67 10.77 32.23 19.86
N SER A 68 10.40 33.05 20.85
CA SER A 68 10.17 32.63 22.22
C SER A 68 8.84 31.91 22.42
N SER A 69 7.85 32.09 21.54
CA SER A 69 6.53 31.44 21.62
C SER A 69 6.15 30.71 20.33
N TYR A 70 5.17 29.80 20.42
CA TYR A 70 4.58 29.17 19.23
C TYR A 70 3.82 30.20 18.36
N ASP A 71 3.10 31.14 18.97
CA ASP A 71 2.23 32.08 18.24
C ASP A 71 3.04 33.05 17.38
N SER A 72 4.19 33.52 17.89
CA SER A 72 5.09 34.40 17.14
C SER A 72 5.79 33.69 15.98
N LEU A 73 6.14 32.42 16.15
CA LEU A 73 6.63 31.54 15.09
C LEU A 73 5.57 31.34 14.00
N LEU A 74 4.36 30.97 14.40
CA LEU A 74 3.30 30.64 13.45
C LEU A 74 2.79 31.87 12.72
N THR A 75 2.60 33.01 13.40
CA THR A 75 2.28 34.30 12.75
C THR A 75 3.28 34.64 11.63
N ALA A 76 4.58 34.40 11.84
CA ALA A 76 5.60 34.65 10.82
C ALA A 76 5.47 33.70 9.61
N LEU A 77 5.14 32.42 9.82
CA LEU A 77 4.94 31.44 8.76
C LEU A 77 3.59 31.60 8.03
N GLU A 78 2.54 31.97 8.74
CA GLU A 78 1.19 32.17 8.19
C GLU A 78 1.13 33.39 7.28
N ASN A 79 1.90 34.44 7.56
CA ASN A 79 2.06 35.61 6.68
C ASN A 79 2.64 35.27 5.28
N LEU A 80 3.15 34.05 5.08
CA LEU A 80 3.62 33.53 3.78
C LEU A 80 2.56 32.69 3.04
N CYS A 81 1.40 32.43 3.65
CA CYS A 81 0.48 31.38 3.27
C CYS A 81 -0.95 31.89 3.05
N SER A 82 -1.64 31.36 2.04
CA SER A 82 -3.05 31.65 1.74
C SER A 82 -3.98 30.44 1.93
N THR A 83 -3.44 29.25 2.21
CA THR A 83 -4.20 28.00 2.42
C THR A 83 -3.55 27.11 3.49
N ASP A 84 -4.34 26.20 4.09
CA ASP A 84 -3.85 25.27 5.12
C ASP A 84 -2.77 24.31 4.61
N LEU A 85 -2.79 23.95 3.32
CA LEU A 85 -1.73 23.15 2.69
C LEU A 85 -0.41 23.93 2.60
N GLN A 86 -0.48 25.24 2.36
CA GLN A 86 0.68 26.12 2.38
C GLN A 86 1.20 26.31 3.82
N LYS A 87 0.31 26.55 4.79
CA LYS A 87 0.66 26.60 6.23
C LYS A 87 1.36 25.30 6.68
N LEU A 88 0.79 24.14 6.36
CA LEU A 88 1.35 22.83 6.69
C LEU A 88 2.74 22.64 6.07
N ARG A 89 2.91 23.04 4.80
CA ARG A 89 4.21 22.98 4.11
C ARG A 89 5.23 23.90 4.76
N ALA A 90 4.84 25.12 5.12
CA ALA A 90 5.72 26.08 5.80
C ALA A 90 6.19 25.55 7.16
N ILE A 91 5.29 24.97 7.96
CA ILE A 91 5.61 24.32 9.24
C ILE A 91 6.59 23.15 9.04
N PHE A 92 6.32 22.29 8.06
CA PHE A 92 7.16 21.13 7.72
C PHE A 92 8.58 21.55 7.30
N MET A 93 8.69 22.54 6.41
CA MET A 93 9.97 23.06 5.93
C MET A 93 10.72 23.86 6.99
N TRP A 94 10.03 24.64 7.83
CA TRP A 94 10.66 25.34 8.94
C TRP A 94 11.30 24.34 9.91
N LEU A 95 10.58 23.28 10.26
CA LEU A 95 11.08 22.21 11.14
C LEU A 95 12.24 21.44 10.50
N PHE A 96 12.19 21.15 9.20
CA PHE A 96 13.32 20.59 8.46
C PHE A 96 14.57 21.48 8.56
N HIS A 97 14.43 22.81 8.51
CA HIS A 97 15.58 23.70 8.54
C HIS A 97 16.25 23.84 9.91
N GLN A 98 15.56 23.52 11.02
CA GLN A 98 16.14 23.60 12.37
C GLN A 98 17.30 22.62 12.59
N ASP A 99 18.39 23.08 13.22
CA ASP A 99 19.49 22.22 13.67
C ASP A 99 19.29 21.81 15.14
N ILE A 100 18.34 20.89 15.35
CA ILE A 100 17.94 20.47 16.70
C ILE A 100 19.07 19.82 17.50
N HIS A 101 20.00 19.13 16.84
CA HIS A 101 21.04 18.36 17.52
C HIS A 101 22.38 19.13 17.64
N GLY A 102 22.71 20.01 16.70
CA GLY A 102 23.90 20.86 16.78
C GLY A 102 23.73 22.14 17.59
N ALA A 103 22.51 22.70 17.68
CA ALA A 103 22.26 23.93 18.44
C ALA A 103 22.44 23.76 19.96
N PHE A 104 22.71 24.88 20.65
CA PHE A 104 22.83 24.96 22.11
C PHE A 104 21.54 25.50 22.76
N TYR A 105 21.21 24.94 23.92
CA TYR A 105 20.01 25.20 24.71
C TYR A 105 20.31 25.46 26.19
N SER A 106 21.51 25.97 26.48
CA SER A 106 21.84 26.58 27.77
C SER A 106 20.82 27.66 28.13
N GLY A 107 20.37 27.68 29.39
CA GLY A 107 19.36 28.62 29.89
C GLY A 107 17.92 28.40 29.38
N VAL A 108 17.67 27.50 28.43
CA VAL A 108 16.30 27.17 27.96
C VAL A 108 15.63 26.24 28.97
N THR A 109 14.69 26.79 29.75
CA THR A 109 13.95 26.07 30.80
C THR A 109 12.51 25.72 30.43
N ASP A 110 11.83 26.55 29.63
CA ASP A 110 10.40 26.39 29.33
C ASP A 110 10.16 25.41 28.16
N PRO A 111 9.55 24.22 28.41
CA PRO A 111 9.25 23.22 27.38
C PRO A 111 8.09 23.61 26.46
N TYR A 112 7.26 24.58 26.84
CA TYR A 112 6.14 25.10 26.04
C TYR A 112 6.57 26.15 25.00
N THR A 113 7.88 26.28 24.76
CA THR A 113 8.46 27.08 23.67
C THR A 113 8.95 26.19 22.53
N PRO A 114 9.02 26.68 21.28
CA PRO A 114 9.63 25.92 20.18
C PRO A 114 11.08 25.50 20.47
N ARG A 115 11.87 26.36 21.13
CA ARG A 115 13.25 26.06 21.54
C ARG A 115 13.31 24.99 22.64
N GLY A 116 12.39 25.02 23.60
CA GLY A 116 12.27 24.01 24.65
C GLY A 116 11.93 22.63 24.09
N TYR A 117 11.01 22.56 23.12
CA TYR A 117 10.68 21.30 22.47
C TYR A 117 11.85 20.72 21.66
N MET A 118 12.64 21.57 21.00
CA MET A 118 13.89 21.11 20.36
C MET A 118 14.89 20.56 21.39
N LYS A 119 15.05 21.22 22.55
CA LYS A 119 15.89 20.71 23.65
C LYS A 119 15.42 19.33 24.11
N LEU A 120 14.11 19.12 24.27
CA LEU A 120 13.53 17.81 24.61
C LEU A 120 13.84 16.74 23.54
N ILE A 121 13.78 17.06 22.25
CA ILE A 121 14.20 16.13 21.18
C ILE A 121 15.70 15.83 21.28
N LYS A 122 16.54 16.83 21.59
CA LYS A 122 18.00 16.64 21.75
C LYS A 122 18.36 15.78 22.97
N THR A 123 17.64 15.90 24.09
CA THR A 123 17.86 15.06 25.28
C THR A 123 17.25 13.67 25.18
N GLY A 124 16.36 13.43 24.21
CA GLY A 124 15.70 12.13 23.97
C GLY A 124 14.29 12.01 24.58
N ASN A 125 13.78 13.08 25.20
CA ASN A 125 12.48 13.13 25.87
C ASN A 125 11.34 13.64 24.98
N GLY A 126 11.66 14.25 23.83
CA GLY A 126 10.72 14.70 22.81
C GLY A 126 10.80 13.91 21.51
N SER A 127 9.78 14.01 20.64
CA SER A 127 9.82 13.41 19.30
C SER A 127 9.46 14.41 18.19
N TYR A 128 10.04 14.22 17.01
CA TYR A 128 9.71 15.01 15.82
C TYR A 128 8.23 14.92 15.42
N ALA A 129 7.58 13.78 15.66
CA ALA A 129 6.14 13.62 15.40
C ALA A 129 5.31 14.44 16.41
N SER A 130 5.64 14.37 17.70
CA SER A 130 4.99 15.17 18.75
C SER A 130 5.18 16.68 18.53
N PHE A 131 6.39 17.12 18.15
CA PHE A 131 6.66 18.53 17.86
C PHE A 131 5.93 19.02 16.62
N PHE A 132 5.93 18.23 15.53
CA PHE A 132 5.17 18.55 14.32
C PHE A 132 3.65 18.60 14.60
N ALA A 133 3.13 17.70 15.43
CA ALA A 133 1.75 17.74 15.86
C ALA A 133 1.45 19.01 16.68
N GLN A 134 2.31 19.40 17.62
CA GLN A 134 2.16 20.63 18.39
C GLN A 134 2.13 21.88 17.47
N LEU A 135 3.09 21.98 16.54
CA LEU A 135 3.16 23.07 15.56
C LEU A 135 1.91 23.15 14.67
N CYS A 136 1.39 22.01 14.20
CA CYS A 136 0.14 21.97 13.43
C CYS A 136 -1.06 22.42 14.26
N ARG A 137 -1.17 21.93 15.51
CA ARG A 137 -2.31 22.19 16.41
C ARG A 137 -2.43 23.67 16.79
N THR A 138 -1.32 24.37 17.05
CA THR A 138 -1.34 25.81 17.32
C THR A 138 -1.59 26.65 16.05
N ALA A 139 -1.48 26.07 14.85
CA ALA A 139 -1.87 26.67 13.58
C ALA A 139 -3.31 26.30 13.15
N ASP A 140 -4.12 25.80 14.10
CA ASP A 140 -5.47 25.23 13.91
C ASP A 140 -5.58 24.06 12.90
N ILE A 141 -4.47 23.46 12.48
CA ILE A 141 -4.45 22.28 11.59
C ILE A 141 -4.59 21.00 12.45
N PRO A 142 -5.70 20.22 12.31
CA PRO A 142 -5.91 19.05 13.15
C PRO A 142 -4.86 17.97 12.89
N CYS A 143 -4.05 17.67 13.90
CA CYS A 143 -2.95 16.71 13.81
C CYS A 143 -2.95 15.73 15.00
N ASN A 144 -2.74 14.45 14.70
CA ASN A 144 -2.68 13.35 15.66
C ASN A 144 -1.36 12.58 15.50
N VAL A 145 -0.69 12.28 16.61
CA VAL A 145 0.51 11.44 16.65
C VAL A 145 0.06 9.97 16.61
N ILE A 146 0.64 9.22 15.69
CA ILE A 146 0.32 7.82 15.44
C ILE A 146 1.53 6.98 15.84
N ARG A 147 1.37 6.14 16.87
CA ARG A 147 2.40 5.22 17.34
C ARG A 147 2.20 3.80 16.80
N GLY A 148 3.30 3.10 16.56
CA GLY A 148 3.28 1.74 16.03
C GLY A 148 4.67 1.17 15.77
N VAL A 149 4.74 0.31 14.76
CA VAL A 149 5.96 -0.39 14.31
C VAL A 149 6.44 0.21 12.99
N GLY A 150 7.73 0.51 12.86
CA GLY A 150 8.33 1.05 11.63
C GLY A 150 9.55 0.25 11.18
N ARG A 151 9.61 -0.08 9.88
CA ARG A 151 10.68 -0.87 9.24
C ARG A 151 11.93 -0.06 8.88
N GLY A 152 12.41 0.76 9.82
CA GLY A 152 13.59 1.60 9.66
C GLY A 152 14.92 0.86 9.88
N ASP A 153 15.98 1.56 10.27
CA ASP A 153 17.36 1.01 10.30
C ASP A 153 17.56 -0.30 11.09
N SER A 154 16.80 -0.51 12.17
CA SER A 154 16.85 -1.75 12.96
C SER A 154 16.07 -2.91 12.33
N TYR A 155 15.42 -2.71 11.18
CA TYR A 155 14.80 -3.77 10.40
C TYR A 155 15.80 -4.46 9.47
N SER A 156 15.87 -5.78 9.59
CA SER A 156 16.46 -6.71 8.60
C SER A 156 15.33 -7.48 7.92
N VAL A 157 15.43 -7.66 6.60
CA VAL A 157 14.45 -8.42 5.82
C VAL A 157 14.25 -9.83 6.38
N GLY A 158 13.01 -10.32 6.36
CA GLY A 158 12.66 -11.67 6.80
C GLY A 158 12.49 -11.85 8.31
N GLN A 159 13.07 -11.00 9.17
CA GLN A 159 12.94 -11.16 10.62
C GLN A 159 11.48 -11.10 11.09
N SER A 160 11.17 -11.93 12.09
CA SER A 160 9.82 -12.17 12.58
C SER A 160 9.44 -11.33 13.80
N ASP A 161 10.39 -11.05 14.70
CA ASP A 161 10.18 -10.12 15.80
C ASP A 161 10.21 -8.66 15.30
N MET A 162 9.31 -7.87 15.88
CA MET A 162 9.11 -6.46 15.59
C MET A 162 9.04 -5.60 16.87
N ALA A 163 9.20 -6.19 18.06
CA ALA A 163 8.97 -5.51 19.34
C ALA A 163 9.91 -4.33 19.61
N GLY A 164 11.17 -4.43 19.16
CA GLY A 164 12.15 -3.33 19.23
C GLY A 164 11.94 -2.22 18.20
N LEU A 165 11.07 -2.42 17.20
CA LEU A 165 10.96 -1.56 16.01
C LEU A 165 9.90 -0.47 16.15
N LYS A 166 9.84 0.16 17.32
CA LYS A 166 8.89 1.25 17.60
C LYS A 166 9.11 2.42 16.64
N SER A 167 8.02 3.04 16.19
CA SER A 167 8.05 4.25 15.37
C SER A 167 6.83 5.14 15.66
N ALA A 168 6.96 6.44 15.40
CA ALA A 168 5.89 7.42 15.52
C ALA A 168 5.91 8.39 14.33
N TRP A 169 4.73 8.67 13.80
CA TRP A 169 4.49 9.58 12.68
C TRP A 169 3.18 10.36 12.94
N CYS A 170 2.75 11.19 12.00
CA CYS A 170 1.55 12.02 12.16
C CYS A 170 0.46 11.66 11.15
N ALA A 171 -0.79 11.82 11.57
CA ALA A 171 -1.93 12.00 10.68
C ALA A 171 -2.39 13.46 10.78
N VAL A 172 -2.47 14.16 9.67
CA VAL A 172 -2.95 15.56 9.56
C VAL A 172 -4.24 15.59 8.74
N HIS A 173 -5.20 16.41 9.13
CA HIS A 173 -6.48 16.54 8.42
C HIS A 173 -6.48 17.81 7.56
N VAL A 174 -6.29 17.65 6.25
CA VAL A 174 -6.22 18.75 5.27
C VAL A 174 -7.06 18.42 4.03
N ASP A 175 -7.64 19.45 3.39
CA ASP A 175 -8.58 19.27 2.26
C ASP A 175 -9.75 18.30 2.57
N GLY A 176 -10.17 18.27 3.83
CA GLY A 176 -11.23 17.39 4.33
C GLY A 176 -10.87 15.90 4.42
N ASP A 177 -9.59 15.53 4.33
CA ASP A 177 -9.10 14.14 4.38
C ASP A 177 -7.91 13.98 5.35
N TRP A 178 -7.78 12.80 5.95
CA TRP A 178 -6.58 12.44 6.72
C TRP A 178 -5.41 12.03 5.80
N ARG A 179 -4.25 12.66 6.00
CA ARG A 179 -2.98 12.43 5.29
C ARG A 179 -1.88 12.03 6.28
N LEU A 180 -0.90 11.24 5.84
CA LEU A 180 0.17 10.75 6.71
C LEU A 180 1.48 11.52 6.45
N VAL A 181 2.18 11.90 7.52
CA VAL A 181 3.49 12.57 7.45
C VAL A 181 4.44 11.89 8.43
N HIS A 182 5.66 11.55 8.01
CA HIS A 182 6.71 11.05 8.90
C HIS A 182 7.90 12.02 8.93
N PRO A 183 7.89 13.02 9.84
CA PRO A 183 8.89 14.10 9.82
C PRO A 183 10.33 13.58 9.97
N LEU A 184 10.57 12.64 10.89
CA LEU A 184 11.91 12.10 11.13
C LEU A 184 12.50 11.43 9.87
N TRP A 185 11.71 10.61 9.18
CA TRP A 185 12.17 9.90 7.98
C TRP A 185 12.20 10.79 6.73
N ALA A 186 11.43 11.88 6.73
CA ALA A 186 11.52 12.91 5.72
C ALA A 186 12.82 13.73 5.82
N TYR A 187 13.29 14.02 7.04
CA TYR A 187 14.42 14.93 7.29
C TYR A 187 15.78 14.22 7.37
N PHE A 188 15.82 12.93 7.73
CA PHE A 188 17.05 12.18 8.00
C PHE A 188 17.18 10.95 7.09
N ASN A 189 18.43 10.51 6.88
CA ASN A 189 18.73 9.28 6.16
C ASN A 189 18.60 8.07 7.08
N GLU A 190 17.81 7.10 6.64
CA GLU A 190 17.79 5.74 7.20
C GLU A 190 18.98 4.93 6.62
N LYS A 191 18.75 4.07 5.62
CA LYS A 191 19.78 3.22 5.00
C LYS A 191 20.28 3.71 3.62
N GLN A 192 20.75 4.96 3.59
CA GLN A 192 21.72 5.56 2.66
C GLN A 192 21.65 5.34 1.13
N THR A 193 21.76 6.45 0.40
CA THR A 193 22.48 6.51 -0.89
C THR A 193 23.97 6.81 -0.67
N TYR A 194 24.86 6.28 -1.51
CA TYR A 194 26.26 6.72 -1.56
C TYR A 194 26.38 8.17 -2.04
N VAL A 195 27.28 8.93 -1.41
CA VAL A 195 27.67 10.28 -1.86
C VAL A 195 29.20 10.30 -1.99
N ASN A 196 29.70 10.64 -3.18
CA ASN A 196 31.15 10.69 -3.50
C ASN A 196 31.91 9.42 -3.07
N GLY A 197 31.31 8.24 -3.29
CA GLY A 197 31.88 6.93 -2.92
C GLY A 197 31.80 6.57 -1.43
N GLN A 198 31.43 7.51 -0.54
CA GLN A 198 31.37 7.29 0.90
C GLN A 198 29.94 7.07 1.44
N ARG A 199 29.89 6.55 2.67
CA ARG A 199 28.77 5.87 3.33
C ARG A 199 28.30 6.71 4.55
N PRO A 200 27.55 7.82 4.36
CA PRO A 200 27.30 8.82 5.42
C PRO A 200 26.48 8.24 6.59
N PRO A 201 26.82 8.52 7.87
CA PRO A 201 26.23 7.87 9.04
C PRO A 201 24.69 7.77 9.05
N ALA A 202 24.16 6.68 9.61
CA ALA A 202 22.73 6.53 9.80
C ALA A 202 22.19 7.63 10.73
N GLY A 203 21.09 8.28 10.36
CA GLY A 203 20.60 9.47 11.05
C GLY A 203 21.32 10.78 10.68
N THR A 204 22.16 10.83 9.63
CA THR A 204 22.61 12.12 9.06
C THR A 204 21.43 12.86 8.40
N LYS A 205 21.35 14.18 8.64
CA LYS A 205 20.33 15.08 8.07
C LYS A 205 20.46 15.15 6.54
N ARG A 206 19.33 15.09 5.82
CA ARG A 206 19.30 15.19 4.35
C ARG A 206 19.51 16.64 3.91
N ALA A 207 20.12 16.86 2.74
CA ALA A 207 20.28 18.19 2.15
C ALA A 207 18.96 18.78 1.61
N THR A 208 18.01 17.90 1.25
CA THR A 208 16.63 18.20 0.83
C THR A 208 15.67 17.27 1.57
N VAL A 209 14.42 17.70 1.77
CA VAL A 209 13.38 16.82 2.32
C VAL A 209 13.10 15.64 1.40
N ASN A 210 12.80 14.48 1.99
CA ASN A 210 12.28 13.34 1.26
C ASN A 210 10.75 13.45 1.14
N GLU A 211 10.29 13.90 -0.03
CA GLU A 211 8.87 14.08 -0.36
C GLU A 211 8.03 12.81 -0.19
N PHE A 212 8.61 11.61 -0.23
CA PHE A 212 7.84 10.37 -0.05
C PHE A 212 7.13 10.33 1.31
N PHE A 213 7.79 10.83 2.37
CA PHE A 213 7.28 10.83 3.74
C PHE A 213 6.45 12.08 4.10
N TYR A 214 6.11 12.93 3.12
CA TYR A 214 5.19 14.05 3.26
C TYR A 214 3.88 13.76 2.53
N LEU A 215 2.75 13.83 3.23
CA LEU A 215 1.40 13.54 2.72
C LEU A 215 1.27 12.14 2.07
N THR A 216 2.02 11.16 2.58
CA THR A 216 2.14 9.79 2.05
C THR A 216 0.78 9.10 1.97
N ASP A 217 0.50 8.45 0.84
CA ASP A 217 -0.74 7.68 0.69
C ASP A 217 -0.75 6.45 1.62
N PRO A 218 -1.89 6.12 2.27
CA PRO A 218 -1.94 5.01 3.22
C PRO A 218 -1.57 3.63 2.64
N ASN A 219 -1.76 3.41 1.35
CA ASN A 219 -1.33 2.17 0.65
C ASN A 219 0.18 2.12 0.36
N LYS A 220 0.85 3.28 0.30
CA LYS A 220 2.32 3.41 0.23
C LYS A 220 2.89 3.26 1.66
N MET A 221 2.38 4.05 2.61
CA MET A 221 2.86 4.14 4.00
C MET A 221 2.78 2.81 4.80
N ILE A 222 1.73 2.00 4.58
CA ILE A 222 1.55 0.72 5.30
C ILE A 222 2.66 -0.32 5.05
N CYS A 223 3.43 -0.18 3.96
CA CYS A 223 4.59 -1.03 3.69
C CYS A 223 5.75 -0.79 4.67
N PHE A 224 5.76 0.39 5.30
CA PHE A 224 6.80 0.92 6.17
C PHE A 224 6.38 0.94 7.63
N CYS A 225 5.16 1.40 7.89
CA CYS A 225 4.67 1.75 9.23
C CYS A 225 3.30 1.10 9.52
N LEU A 226 3.24 0.23 10.53
CA LEU A 226 2.02 -0.41 11.02
C LEU A 226 1.58 0.25 12.34
N PRO A 227 0.47 1.01 12.38
CA PRO A 227 -0.01 1.65 13.61
C PRO A 227 -0.57 0.61 14.60
N GLN A 228 -0.33 0.85 15.89
CA GLN A 228 -0.89 0.05 16.98
C GLN A 228 -2.42 0.12 17.02
N ALA A 229 -2.96 1.31 16.75
CA ALA A 229 -4.40 1.55 16.63
C ALA A 229 -4.86 1.33 15.18
N GLU A 230 -5.48 0.18 14.93
CA GLU A 230 -5.86 -0.34 13.61
C GLU A 230 -6.75 0.61 12.76
N GLY A 231 -7.41 1.60 13.36
CA GLY A 231 -8.10 2.70 12.64
C GLY A 231 -7.16 3.59 11.84
N TRP A 232 -6.03 3.97 12.42
CA TRP A 232 -5.05 4.92 11.85
C TRP A 232 -4.20 4.34 10.71
N GLN A 233 -4.55 3.14 10.22
CA GLN A 233 -4.06 2.68 8.92
C GLN A 233 -4.68 3.45 7.75
N LEU A 234 -5.85 4.09 7.95
CA LEU A 234 -6.57 4.83 6.89
C LEU A 234 -6.82 4.00 5.61
N LEU A 235 -6.95 2.68 5.74
CA LEU A 235 -7.09 1.73 4.63
C LEU A 235 -8.49 1.11 4.51
N LYS A 236 -9.00 1.03 3.27
CA LYS A 236 -10.26 0.35 2.92
C LYS A 236 -10.19 -1.19 3.09
N LYS A 237 -9.00 -1.80 3.09
CA LYS A 237 -8.73 -3.12 3.72
C LYS A 237 -7.41 -3.02 4.46
N LYS A 238 -7.51 -3.10 5.78
CA LYS A 238 -6.40 -3.02 6.71
C LYS A 238 -5.49 -4.24 6.62
N TRP A 239 -4.25 -4.09 7.06
CA TRP A 239 -3.27 -5.16 7.19
C TRP A 239 -3.24 -5.60 8.66
N ASP A 240 -3.11 -6.90 8.90
CA ASP A 240 -2.75 -7.42 10.22
C ASP A 240 -1.22 -7.46 10.38
N ALA A 241 -0.75 -7.67 11.61
CA ALA A 241 0.68 -7.81 11.89
C ALA A 241 1.33 -8.92 11.06
N LYS A 242 0.63 -10.05 10.84
CA LYS A 242 1.14 -11.16 10.02
C LYS A 242 1.38 -10.76 8.57
N LYS A 243 0.46 -10.00 7.95
CA LYS A 243 0.68 -9.48 6.59
C LYS A 243 1.82 -8.46 6.56
N PHE A 244 1.92 -7.58 7.56
CA PHE A 244 3.01 -6.60 7.63
C PHE A 244 4.38 -7.28 7.74
N THR A 245 4.60 -8.17 8.72
CA THR A 245 5.84 -8.93 8.88
C THR A 245 6.17 -9.76 7.63
N ARG A 246 5.17 -10.41 7.01
CA ARG A 246 5.37 -11.20 5.78
C ARG A 246 5.58 -10.36 4.52
N SER A 247 5.33 -9.05 4.51
CA SER A 247 5.49 -8.20 3.33
C SER A 247 6.97 -8.01 2.98
N PRO A 248 7.38 -7.98 1.70
CA PRO A 248 8.72 -7.58 1.29
C PRO A 248 9.14 -6.22 1.87
N GLN A 249 10.44 -5.96 1.92
CA GLN A 249 10.98 -4.67 2.37
C GLN A 249 11.11 -3.74 1.17
N PHE A 250 10.15 -2.83 1.02
CA PHE A 250 10.14 -1.79 -0.02
C PHE A 250 10.94 -0.57 0.41
N THR A 251 11.46 0.18 -0.57
CA THR A 251 11.98 1.56 -0.40
C THR A 251 10.98 2.57 -0.96
N GLU A 252 11.22 3.87 -0.76
CA GLU A 252 10.48 4.94 -1.43
C GLU A 252 10.50 4.82 -2.97
N ASP A 253 11.64 4.44 -3.55
CA ASP A 253 11.84 4.35 -5.01
C ASP A 253 11.02 3.25 -5.71
N TYR A 254 10.57 2.22 -4.99
CA TYR A 254 9.67 1.21 -5.57
C TYR A 254 8.44 1.84 -6.22
N PHE A 255 7.85 2.83 -5.53
CA PHE A 255 6.58 3.45 -5.92
C PHE A 255 6.71 4.46 -7.07
N SER A 256 7.93 4.85 -7.45
CA SER A 256 8.23 5.70 -8.61
C SER A 256 8.91 4.94 -9.77
N SER A 257 9.35 3.69 -9.53
CA SER A 257 10.12 2.89 -10.49
C SER A 257 9.40 2.51 -11.79
N GLY A 258 8.07 2.41 -11.79
CA GLY A 258 7.28 1.82 -12.88
C GLY A 258 7.25 0.29 -12.88
N LEU A 259 7.82 -0.36 -11.86
CA LEU A 259 7.83 -1.81 -11.67
C LEU A 259 6.81 -2.22 -10.61
N MET A 260 6.07 -3.30 -10.87
CA MET A 260 5.06 -3.84 -9.96
C MET A 260 5.28 -5.33 -9.74
N LEU A 261 5.34 -5.77 -8.48
CA LEU A 261 5.32 -7.21 -8.16
C LEU A 261 3.93 -7.81 -8.49
N PRO A 262 3.82 -8.74 -9.46
CA PRO A 262 2.52 -9.29 -9.89
C PRO A 262 1.92 -10.31 -8.92
N ARG A 263 2.74 -10.84 -8.00
CA ARG A 263 2.34 -11.84 -7.00
C ARG A 263 2.39 -11.26 -5.60
N LYS A 264 1.68 -11.91 -4.68
CA LYS A 264 1.82 -11.70 -3.22
C LYS A 264 3.13 -12.34 -2.71
N TYR A 265 4.27 -11.87 -3.20
CA TYR A 265 5.57 -12.27 -2.69
C TYR A 265 5.68 -11.97 -1.19
N THR A 266 6.49 -12.77 -0.50
CA THR A 266 6.78 -12.61 0.94
C THR A 266 8.20 -12.10 1.16
N ALA A 267 8.48 -11.56 2.35
CA ALA A 267 9.82 -11.10 2.74
C ALA A 267 10.88 -12.21 2.65
N ILE A 268 10.49 -13.43 2.99
CA ILE A 268 11.26 -14.66 2.79
C ILE A 268 10.72 -15.33 1.52
N LEU A 269 11.64 -15.72 0.64
CA LEU A 269 11.39 -16.56 -0.53
C LEU A 269 12.13 -17.89 -0.33
N GLN A 270 11.43 -19.00 -0.51
CA GLN A 270 12.04 -20.33 -0.48
C GLN A 270 12.51 -20.72 -1.89
N ALA A 271 13.74 -21.19 -2.00
CA ALA A 271 14.29 -21.71 -3.24
C ALA A 271 13.74 -23.11 -3.53
N GLU A 272 13.44 -23.37 -4.80
CA GLU A 272 13.04 -24.69 -5.27
C GLU A 272 14.19 -25.26 -6.12
N ASN A 273 14.69 -26.45 -5.75
CA ASN A 273 15.81 -27.11 -6.43
C ASN A 273 17.04 -26.20 -6.60
N GLY A 274 17.39 -25.45 -5.55
CA GLY A 274 18.50 -24.47 -5.60
C GLY A 274 18.25 -23.23 -6.46
N THR A 275 17.00 -22.88 -6.80
CA THR A 275 16.70 -21.71 -7.65
C THR A 275 15.51 -20.88 -7.14
N CYS A 276 15.60 -19.55 -7.26
CA CYS A 276 14.55 -18.56 -6.98
C CYS A 276 14.23 -17.74 -8.23
N VAL A 277 12.95 -17.37 -8.45
CA VAL A 277 12.52 -16.53 -9.58
C VAL A 277 11.56 -15.42 -9.12
N ILE A 278 11.87 -14.18 -9.48
CA ILE A 278 11.04 -12.99 -9.21
C ILE A 278 10.61 -12.36 -10.53
N ASP A 279 9.31 -12.34 -10.79
CA ASP A 279 8.70 -11.59 -11.90
C ASP A 279 8.38 -10.15 -11.41
N PHE A 280 8.56 -9.14 -12.27
CA PHE A 280 8.05 -7.77 -12.13
C PHE A 280 7.27 -7.40 -13.39
N ASP A 281 6.03 -6.95 -13.26
CA ASP A 281 5.24 -6.41 -14.37
C ASP A 281 5.53 -4.91 -14.53
N ASN A 282 5.51 -4.42 -15.76
CA ASN A 282 5.64 -3.01 -16.10
C ASN A 282 4.70 -2.64 -17.25
N HIS A 283 4.36 -1.36 -17.38
CA HIS A 283 3.61 -0.89 -18.54
C HIS A 283 4.50 -0.89 -19.79
N ALA A 284 3.95 -1.34 -20.93
CA ALA A 284 4.70 -1.63 -22.15
C ALA A 284 5.52 -0.45 -22.72
N HIS A 285 5.11 0.79 -22.43
CA HIS A 285 5.74 2.02 -22.92
C HIS A 285 6.71 2.67 -21.92
N GLU A 286 6.85 2.12 -20.70
CA GLU A 286 7.62 2.76 -19.62
C GLU A 286 9.04 2.22 -19.44
N GLU A 287 9.30 1.02 -19.98
CA GLU A 287 10.59 0.34 -20.07
C GLU A 287 11.58 0.51 -18.89
N PRO A 288 11.15 0.32 -17.62
CA PRO A 288 12.07 0.39 -16.49
C PRO A 288 13.11 -0.72 -16.56
N SER A 289 14.36 -0.41 -16.19
CA SER A 289 15.43 -1.38 -16.05
C SER A 289 15.43 -2.02 -14.66
N VAL A 290 15.98 -3.22 -14.53
CA VAL A 290 16.07 -3.97 -13.27
C VAL A 290 17.43 -4.67 -13.19
N SER A 291 18.06 -4.63 -12.02
CA SER A 291 19.22 -5.44 -11.66
C SER A 291 19.12 -5.91 -10.21
N ALA A 292 20.02 -6.79 -9.79
CA ALA A 292 20.02 -7.31 -8.42
C ALA A 292 21.44 -7.55 -7.90
N THR A 293 21.59 -7.49 -6.58
CA THR A 293 22.77 -7.97 -5.85
C THR A 293 22.32 -9.03 -4.86
N VAL A 294 22.89 -10.22 -4.95
CA VAL A 294 22.62 -11.31 -4.01
C VAL A 294 23.87 -11.59 -3.19
N GLN A 295 23.73 -11.61 -1.87
CA GLN A 295 24.81 -11.82 -0.91
C GLN A 295 24.45 -13.00 -0.01
N PHE A 296 25.39 -13.88 0.28
CA PHE A 296 25.21 -14.94 1.28
C PHE A 296 25.27 -14.34 2.69
N GLU A 297 24.26 -14.62 3.51
CA GLU A 297 24.27 -14.25 4.92
C GLU A 297 24.82 -15.45 5.70
N LYS A 298 26.02 -15.29 6.27
CA LYS A 298 26.62 -16.31 7.13
C LYS A 298 25.76 -16.49 8.38
N ASP A 299 25.53 -17.73 8.76
CA ASP A 299 24.92 -18.05 10.05
C ASP A 299 26.00 -18.11 11.13
N ASP A 300 26.11 -17.03 11.92
CA ASP A 300 27.08 -16.94 13.01
C ASP A 300 26.73 -17.87 14.21
N SER A 301 25.61 -18.60 14.17
CA SER A 301 25.04 -19.27 15.36
C SER A 301 25.18 -20.79 15.43
N GLU A 302 25.20 -21.54 14.31
CA GLU A 302 25.23 -23.03 14.37
C GLU A 302 26.35 -23.74 13.60
N ASN A 303 26.98 -23.17 12.56
CA ASN A 303 28.06 -23.86 11.81
C ASN A 303 29.13 -22.90 11.24
N PRO A 304 30.34 -22.79 11.85
CA PRO A 304 31.39 -21.86 11.41
C PRO A 304 32.16 -22.29 10.13
N GLY A 305 31.64 -23.23 9.35
CA GLY A 305 32.32 -23.85 8.20
C GLY A 305 31.70 -23.60 6.81
N GLU A 306 30.38 -23.42 6.71
CA GLU A 306 29.69 -23.32 5.41
C GLU A 306 29.58 -21.87 4.91
N GLY A 307 30.71 -21.30 4.49
CA GLY A 307 30.72 -20.09 3.66
C GLY A 307 30.54 -20.38 2.17
N LEU A 308 30.35 -19.34 1.35
CA LEU A 308 30.54 -19.45 -0.10
C LEU A 308 31.98 -19.95 -0.39
N PRO A 309 32.16 -21.01 -1.20
CA PRO A 309 33.48 -21.51 -1.56
C PRO A 309 34.38 -20.44 -2.22
N PRO A 310 35.71 -20.47 -1.97
CA PRO A 310 36.64 -19.53 -2.58
C PRO A 310 36.51 -19.47 -4.11
N GLY A 311 36.48 -18.26 -4.67
CA GLY A 311 36.33 -18.02 -6.11
C GLY A 311 34.88 -17.99 -6.63
N ILE A 312 33.87 -18.40 -5.84
CA ILE A 312 32.46 -18.29 -6.26
C ILE A 312 31.94 -16.87 -6.06
N SER A 313 31.57 -16.21 -7.18
CA SER A 313 30.85 -14.94 -7.17
C SER A 313 29.37 -15.15 -7.42
N MET A 314 28.49 -14.64 -6.55
CA MET A 314 27.03 -14.70 -6.78
C MET A 314 26.59 -13.97 -8.06
N THR A 315 27.44 -13.10 -8.63
CA THR A 315 27.15 -12.45 -9.92
C THR A 315 27.15 -13.43 -11.10
N ASP A 316 27.72 -14.63 -10.95
CA ASP A 316 27.67 -15.73 -11.93
C ASP A 316 26.38 -16.57 -11.83
N TYR A 317 25.62 -16.38 -10.76
CA TYR A 317 24.43 -17.14 -10.40
C TYR A 317 23.16 -16.27 -10.36
N VAL A 318 23.24 -15.04 -10.89
CA VAL A 318 22.14 -14.05 -10.94
C VAL A 318 21.98 -13.59 -12.38
N ILE A 319 20.75 -13.71 -12.91
CA ILE A 319 20.43 -13.29 -14.28
C ILE A 319 19.14 -12.47 -14.34
N MET A 320 19.13 -11.52 -15.26
CA MET A 320 17.95 -10.74 -15.62
C MET A 320 17.45 -11.14 -17.00
N SER A 321 16.15 -11.06 -17.22
CA SER A 321 15.55 -11.10 -18.55
C SER A 321 14.48 -10.02 -18.72
N SER A 322 14.46 -9.41 -19.90
CA SER A 322 13.53 -8.34 -20.29
C SER A 322 12.55 -8.81 -21.37
N SER A 323 11.29 -8.44 -21.19
CA SER A 323 10.30 -8.22 -22.26
C SER A 323 9.75 -6.79 -22.14
N SER A 324 8.81 -6.42 -23.01
CA SER A 324 8.06 -5.15 -22.97
C SER A 324 7.21 -5.00 -21.71
N THR A 325 6.56 -6.06 -21.24
CA THR A 325 5.54 -6.01 -20.16
C THR A 325 5.98 -6.68 -18.85
N ARG A 326 7.07 -7.46 -18.88
CA ARG A 326 7.61 -8.15 -17.69
C ARG A 326 9.13 -8.20 -17.69
N LYS A 327 9.72 -7.97 -16.52
CA LYS A 327 11.11 -8.29 -16.17
C LYS A 327 11.14 -9.54 -15.29
N THR A 328 12.10 -10.44 -15.51
CA THR A 328 12.29 -11.64 -14.69
C THR A 328 13.71 -11.66 -14.15
N LEU A 329 13.86 -11.75 -12.84
CA LEU A 329 15.10 -12.11 -12.15
C LEU A 329 15.08 -13.61 -11.86
N ALA A 330 16.15 -14.32 -12.17
CA ALA A 330 16.40 -15.66 -11.65
C ALA A 330 17.74 -15.72 -10.89
N VAL A 331 17.74 -16.46 -9.79
CA VAL A 331 18.88 -16.64 -8.89
C VAL A 331 19.07 -18.14 -8.68
N LYS A 332 20.26 -18.66 -8.95
CA LYS A 332 20.69 -20.04 -8.64
C LYS A 332 21.54 -20.00 -7.36
N PHE A 333 21.52 -21.04 -6.53
CA PHE A 333 22.22 -21.05 -5.24
C PHE A 333 23.33 -22.11 -5.23
N PRO A 334 24.62 -21.71 -5.19
CA PRO A 334 25.74 -22.65 -5.25
C PRO A 334 25.89 -23.52 -3.99
N VAL A 335 25.36 -23.05 -2.85
CA VAL A 335 25.36 -23.77 -1.57
C VAL A 335 23.99 -23.62 -0.88
N LYS A 336 23.77 -24.41 0.17
CA LYS A 336 22.62 -24.25 1.08
C LYS A 336 22.80 -23.01 1.96
N GLY A 337 21.71 -22.52 2.56
CA GLY A 337 21.74 -21.43 3.55
C GLY A 337 20.88 -20.22 3.18
N GLN A 338 21.19 -19.07 3.78
CA GLN A 338 20.39 -17.85 3.65
C GLN A 338 21.11 -16.80 2.80
N TYR A 339 20.34 -16.05 2.01
CA TYR A 339 20.83 -15.04 1.08
C TYR A 339 19.99 -13.77 1.17
N LYS A 340 20.65 -12.61 1.17
CA LYS A 340 20.01 -11.29 1.02
C LYS A 340 20.02 -10.91 -0.46
N ALA A 341 18.84 -10.65 -1.02
CA ALA A 341 18.68 -10.13 -2.37
C ALA A 341 18.21 -8.68 -2.33
N ASP A 342 19.09 -7.76 -2.75
CA ASP A 342 18.77 -6.37 -3.02
C ASP A 342 18.38 -6.21 -4.50
N ILE A 343 17.17 -5.73 -4.77
CA ILE A 343 16.69 -5.43 -6.13
C ILE A 343 16.80 -3.92 -6.38
N TYR A 344 17.35 -3.57 -7.54
CA TYR A 344 17.53 -2.21 -8.03
C TYR A 344 16.73 -2.03 -9.32
N GLY A 345 16.21 -0.83 -9.58
CA GLY A 345 15.52 -0.59 -10.84
C GLY A 345 14.80 0.76 -10.96
N GLY A 346 14.26 0.98 -12.16
CA GLY A 346 13.54 2.19 -12.54
C GLY A 346 14.02 2.76 -13.88
N ARG A 347 13.74 4.04 -14.09
CA ARG A 347 14.03 4.78 -15.34
C ARG A 347 15.30 5.64 -15.28
N ASN A 348 15.90 5.78 -14.10
CA ASN A 348 17.07 6.64 -13.87
C ASN A 348 18.36 5.82 -13.98
N ALA A 349 19.38 6.35 -14.66
CA ALA A 349 20.67 5.66 -14.87
C ALA A 349 21.42 5.22 -13.59
N LYS A 350 21.03 5.72 -12.41
CA LYS A 350 21.56 5.28 -11.10
C LYS A 350 20.90 4.03 -10.52
N ASN A 351 19.77 3.57 -11.07
CA ASN A 351 18.94 2.46 -10.58
C ASN A 351 18.88 2.34 -9.05
N PRO A 352 18.02 3.13 -8.37
CA PRO A 352 17.89 3.03 -6.92
C PRO A 352 17.42 1.64 -6.50
N LYS A 353 17.72 1.28 -5.25
CA LYS A 353 17.20 0.06 -4.62
C LYS A 353 15.69 0.21 -4.45
N ILE A 354 14.91 -0.78 -4.91
CA ILE A 354 13.45 -0.75 -4.89
C ILE A 354 12.85 -1.72 -3.86
N VAL A 355 13.37 -2.95 -3.75
CA VAL A 355 12.85 -3.95 -2.82
C VAL A 355 13.96 -4.90 -2.38
N GLN A 356 13.88 -5.38 -1.14
CA GLN A 356 14.80 -6.37 -0.56
C GLN A 356 14.03 -7.62 -0.14
N PHE A 357 14.65 -8.78 -0.37
CA PHE A 357 14.18 -10.11 0.00
C PHE A 357 15.24 -10.88 0.81
N CYS A 358 14.79 -11.72 1.73
CA CYS A 358 15.53 -12.89 2.20
C CYS A 358 15.20 -14.06 1.26
N MET A 359 16.20 -14.81 0.83
CA MET A 359 16.07 -16.03 0.04
C MET A 359 16.70 -17.17 0.83
N VAL A 360 15.97 -18.26 1.02
CA VAL A 360 16.42 -19.42 1.80
C VAL A 360 16.54 -20.62 0.87
N CYS A 361 17.69 -21.30 0.90
CA CYS A 361 17.99 -22.47 0.08
C CYS A 361 18.23 -23.69 0.98
N GLU A 362 17.15 -24.42 1.28
CA GLU A 362 17.20 -25.66 2.08
C GLU A 362 17.84 -26.82 1.31
N ASP A 363 17.65 -26.89 -0.02
CA ASP A 363 18.23 -27.91 -0.91
C ASP A 363 18.74 -27.29 -2.24
N THR A 364 19.93 -27.70 -2.65
CA THR A 364 20.53 -27.40 -3.96
C THR A 364 21.21 -28.64 -4.54
N VAL A 365 21.42 -28.67 -5.86
CA VAL A 365 22.21 -29.71 -6.53
C VAL A 365 23.66 -29.62 -6.03
N ARG A 366 24.39 -30.74 -5.94
CA ARG A 366 25.81 -30.70 -5.55
C ARG A 366 26.63 -29.93 -6.60
N SER A 367 27.16 -28.76 -6.23
CA SER A 367 27.95 -27.88 -7.10
C SER A 367 27.22 -27.54 -8.42
N PRO A 368 26.10 -26.78 -8.37
CA PRO A 368 25.38 -26.43 -9.59
C PRO A 368 26.22 -25.46 -10.43
N PRO A 369 26.22 -25.57 -11.77
CA PRO A 369 26.98 -24.68 -12.62
C PRO A 369 26.42 -23.24 -12.59
N PRO A 370 27.25 -22.20 -12.80
CA PRO A 370 26.77 -20.84 -13.05
C PRO A 370 25.93 -20.77 -14.33
N PHE A 371 25.31 -19.62 -14.60
CA PHE A 371 24.56 -19.45 -15.86
C PHE A 371 25.53 -19.34 -17.07
N PRO A 372 25.25 -19.99 -18.22
CA PRO A 372 26.18 -20.11 -19.35
C PRO A 372 26.47 -18.78 -20.09
N LEU A 373 25.68 -17.73 -19.86
CA LEU A 373 25.95 -16.38 -20.36
C LEU A 373 25.57 -15.33 -19.32
N ARG A 374 26.30 -14.20 -19.34
CA ARG A 374 25.99 -12.99 -18.56
C ARG A 374 25.97 -11.74 -19.45
N PRO A 375 24.85 -11.45 -20.13
CA PRO A 375 24.68 -10.17 -20.82
C PRO A 375 24.45 -9.06 -19.79
N GLU A 376 25.13 -7.93 -19.94
CA GLU A 376 25.06 -6.78 -19.00
C GLU A 376 23.63 -6.20 -18.89
N GLU A 377 22.92 -6.13 -20.00
CA GLU A 377 21.50 -5.70 -20.10
C GLU A 377 20.50 -6.84 -19.77
N GLY A 378 21.00 -8.03 -19.45
CA GLY A 378 20.21 -9.26 -19.31
C GLY A 378 19.81 -9.91 -20.64
N PHE A 379 19.05 -11.01 -20.53
CA PHE A 379 18.55 -11.77 -21.67
C PHE A 379 17.32 -11.11 -22.31
N GLY A 380 17.35 -10.96 -23.64
CA GLY A 380 16.38 -10.26 -24.47
C GLY A 380 17.08 -9.53 -25.62
N LEU A 381 16.42 -8.52 -26.17
CA LEU A 381 16.95 -7.62 -27.20
C LEU A 381 17.83 -6.51 -26.58
N ARG A 382 19.08 -6.35 -27.01
CA ARG A 382 19.93 -5.19 -26.65
C ARG A 382 19.57 -4.01 -27.54
N LYS A 383 18.75 -3.09 -27.04
CA LYS A 383 18.07 -2.08 -27.88
C LYS A 383 19.01 -1.07 -28.54
N GLY A 384 20.13 -0.72 -27.93
CA GLY A 384 21.13 0.17 -28.53
C GLY A 384 21.74 -0.43 -29.81
N PRO A 385 22.45 -1.58 -29.71
CA PRO A 385 22.96 -2.30 -30.87
C PRO A 385 21.89 -2.67 -31.91
N ALA A 386 20.74 -3.18 -31.47
CA ALA A 386 19.67 -3.61 -32.39
C ALA A 386 19.09 -2.44 -33.21
N SER A 387 18.75 -1.31 -32.57
CA SER A 387 18.22 -0.13 -33.28
C SER A 387 19.25 0.47 -34.23
N THR A 388 20.53 0.49 -33.83
CA THR A 388 21.63 0.99 -34.67
C THR A 388 21.83 0.14 -35.93
N LEU A 389 21.52 -1.16 -35.85
CA LEU A 389 21.59 -2.12 -36.96
C LEU A 389 20.25 -2.33 -37.68
N GLY A 390 19.22 -1.54 -37.35
CA GLY A 390 17.91 -1.61 -38.00
C GLY A 390 17.08 -2.87 -37.68
N VAL A 391 17.30 -3.48 -36.52
CA VAL A 391 16.66 -4.73 -36.07
C VAL A 391 15.49 -4.44 -35.11
N SER A 392 14.32 -5.02 -35.38
CA SER A 392 13.09 -4.88 -34.56
C SER A 392 12.28 -6.18 -34.47
N ASP A 393 11.16 -6.15 -33.72
CA ASP A 393 10.11 -7.18 -33.71
C ASP A 393 10.60 -8.61 -33.44
N ILE A 394 11.45 -8.77 -32.42
CA ILE A 394 12.10 -10.06 -32.15
C ILE A 394 11.15 -11.10 -31.53
N VAL A 395 11.20 -12.32 -32.06
CA VAL A 395 10.41 -13.47 -31.64
C VAL A 395 11.36 -14.64 -31.35
N PRO A 396 11.29 -15.30 -30.18
CA PRO A 396 10.51 -14.93 -29.00
C PRO A 396 10.98 -13.62 -28.38
N GLU A 397 10.05 -12.82 -27.84
CA GLU A 397 10.39 -11.58 -27.15
C GLU A 397 11.07 -11.83 -25.78
N SER A 398 10.65 -12.88 -25.07
CA SER A 398 11.21 -13.25 -23.77
C SER A 398 12.62 -13.82 -23.92
N GLY A 399 13.59 -13.21 -23.25
CA GLY A 399 14.97 -13.70 -23.22
C GLY A 399 15.14 -15.07 -22.56
N ILE A 400 14.19 -15.55 -21.75
CA ILE A 400 14.17 -16.93 -21.24
C ILE A 400 13.20 -17.75 -22.09
N VAL A 401 13.70 -18.80 -22.74
CA VAL A 401 12.96 -19.59 -23.72
C VAL A 401 12.91 -21.05 -23.30
N LEU A 402 11.70 -21.59 -23.18
CA LEU A 402 11.48 -23.00 -22.87
C LEU A 402 11.75 -23.89 -24.11
N VAL A 403 12.49 -24.99 -23.89
CA VAL A 403 12.93 -25.96 -24.91
C VAL A 403 12.89 -27.42 -24.40
N LYS A 404 13.07 -28.38 -25.32
CA LYS A 404 13.33 -29.81 -25.06
C LYS A 404 14.58 -30.25 -25.83
N ALA A 405 15.23 -31.34 -25.41
CA ALA A 405 16.27 -32.00 -26.21
C ALA A 405 15.78 -32.32 -27.63
N THR A 406 16.66 -32.22 -28.63
CA THR A 406 16.37 -32.39 -30.07
C THR A 406 15.37 -31.40 -30.70
N GLN A 407 14.76 -30.50 -29.91
CA GLN A 407 13.76 -29.57 -30.44
C GLN A 407 14.42 -28.53 -31.37
N VAL A 408 13.84 -28.31 -32.54
CA VAL A 408 14.16 -27.15 -33.38
C VAL A 408 13.45 -25.91 -32.83
N LYS A 409 14.22 -24.87 -32.51
CA LYS A 409 13.72 -23.55 -32.10
C LYS A 409 14.14 -22.49 -33.12
N HIS A 410 13.18 -21.68 -33.54
CA HIS A 410 13.42 -20.54 -34.42
C HIS A 410 13.36 -19.24 -33.63
N PHE A 411 14.28 -18.35 -33.95
CA PHE A 411 14.35 -16.97 -33.51
C PHE A 411 14.28 -16.10 -34.77
N SER A 412 13.44 -15.07 -34.79
CA SER A 412 13.28 -14.19 -35.96
C SER A 412 13.12 -12.74 -35.55
N PHE A 413 13.49 -11.82 -36.45
CA PHE A 413 13.37 -10.38 -36.25
C PHE A 413 13.27 -9.65 -37.59
N THR A 414 12.55 -8.54 -37.61
CA THR A 414 12.50 -7.62 -38.74
C THR A 414 13.87 -6.97 -38.94
N ILE A 415 14.26 -6.80 -40.20
CA ILE A 415 15.49 -6.13 -40.62
C ILE A 415 15.13 -4.99 -41.59
N THR A 416 15.64 -3.79 -41.32
CA THR A 416 15.43 -2.60 -42.17
C THR A 416 16.68 -2.17 -42.96
N GLN A 417 17.84 -2.79 -42.71
CA GLN A 417 19.12 -2.48 -43.38
C GLN A 417 19.90 -3.77 -43.69
N PRO A 418 20.70 -3.84 -44.77
CA PRO A 418 21.52 -5.02 -45.08
C PRO A 418 22.43 -5.43 -43.91
N LEU A 419 22.26 -6.67 -43.43
CA LEU A 419 22.84 -7.15 -42.17
C LEU A 419 23.51 -8.52 -42.37
N GLU A 420 24.70 -8.69 -41.82
CA GLU A 420 25.35 -9.99 -41.61
C GLU A 420 25.07 -10.48 -40.19
N LEU A 421 24.73 -11.76 -40.03
CA LEU A 421 24.42 -12.38 -38.74
C LEU A 421 25.41 -13.47 -38.36
N GLN A 422 25.76 -13.49 -37.07
CA GLN A 422 26.45 -14.59 -36.42
C GLN A 422 25.66 -14.97 -35.16
N ALA A 423 25.53 -16.26 -34.88
CA ALA A 423 24.98 -16.74 -33.62
C ALA A 423 25.91 -17.81 -33.03
N LYS A 424 25.96 -17.86 -31.69
CA LYS A 424 26.80 -18.76 -30.91
C LYS A 424 25.96 -19.37 -29.79
N LEU A 425 25.96 -20.70 -29.69
CA LEU A 425 25.45 -21.42 -28.53
C LEU A 425 26.59 -21.66 -27.53
N VAL A 426 26.27 -21.61 -26.24
CA VAL A 426 27.19 -21.77 -25.12
C VAL A 426 26.53 -22.68 -24.09
N HIS A 427 27.30 -23.61 -23.54
CA HIS A 427 26.94 -24.53 -22.47
C HIS A 427 28.02 -24.48 -21.39
N ASP A 428 27.79 -25.04 -20.22
CA ASP A 428 28.78 -25.11 -19.15
C ASP A 428 29.81 -26.24 -19.36
N THR A 429 29.40 -27.37 -19.96
CA THR A 429 30.28 -28.53 -20.19
C THR A 429 30.71 -28.77 -21.64
N ALA A 430 29.91 -28.34 -22.63
CA ALA A 430 30.15 -28.65 -24.05
C ALA A 430 30.96 -27.55 -24.75
N SER A 431 31.88 -27.90 -25.66
CA SER A 431 32.78 -26.91 -26.25
C SER A 431 32.06 -26.04 -27.31
N PRO A 432 32.49 -24.77 -27.49
CA PRO A 432 31.94 -23.91 -28.55
C PRO A 432 32.20 -24.39 -29.98
N ALA A 433 33.06 -25.41 -30.19
CA ALA A 433 33.26 -26.03 -31.48
C ALA A 433 32.16 -27.07 -31.77
N ASP A 434 31.86 -27.94 -30.81
CA ASP A 434 30.85 -29.00 -30.94
C ASP A 434 29.44 -28.42 -31.10
N LEU A 435 29.17 -27.31 -30.40
CA LEU A 435 27.89 -26.60 -30.45
C LEU A 435 27.67 -25.77 -31.74
N LYS A 436 28.66 -25.70 -32.64
CA LYS A 436 28.61 -24.83 -33.83
C LYS A 436 27.53 -25.28 -34.82
N ASP A 437 27.47 -26.58 -35.13
CA ASP A 437 26.60 -27.11 -36.19
C ASP A 437 25.12 -27.19 -35.76
N PHE A 438 24.86 -27.00 -34.46
CA PHE A 438 23.51 -26.88 -33.89
C PHE A 438 22.86 -25.51 -34.14
N VAL A 439 23.60 -24.52 -34.66
CA VAL A 439 23.09 -23.16 -34.93
C VAL A 439 23.28 -22.77 -36.39
N SER A 440 22.24 -22.22 -37.00
CA SER A 440 22.29 -21.71 -38.38
C SER A 440 21.58 -20.37 -38.50
N CYS A 441 22.20 -19.42 -39.22
CA CYS A 441 21.65 -18.09 -39.50
C CYS A 441 21.17 -18.02 -40.96
N GLN A 442 20.05 -17.34 -41.19
CA GLN A 442 19.54 -17.00 -42.53
C GLN A 442 19.10 -15.53 -42.53
N VAL A 443 19.40 -14.81 -43.60
CA VAL A 443 19.03 -13.40 -43.77
C VAL A 443 18.29 -13.26 -45.10
N THR A 444 17.17 -12.54 -45.06
CA THR A 444 16.39 -12.10 -46.23
C THR A 444 16.38 -10.57 -46.28
N GLN A 445 15.80 -9.98 -47.32
CA GLN A 445 15.73 -8.51 -47.47
C GLN A 445 15.03 -7.79 -46.30
N HIS A 446 14.14 -8.47 -45.56
CA HIS A 446 13.30 -7.85 -44.52
C HIS A 446 13.26 -8.62 -43.18
N GLN A 447 13.86 -9.81 -43.10
CA GLN A 447 13.83 -10.63 -41.90
C GLN A 447 15.13 -11.42 -41.71
N GLY A 448 15.64 -11.40 -40.49
CA GLY A 448 16.67 -12.32 -40.01
C GLY A 448 16.03 -13.51 -39.29
N GLN A 449 16.60 -14.70 -39.48
CA GLN A 449 16.24 -15.89 -38.73
C GLN A 449 17.49 -16.60 -38.21
N VAL A 450 17.41 -17.09 -36.98
CA VAL A 450 18.37 -18.02 -36.38
C VAL A 450 17.62 -19.28 -35.98
N LYS A 451 18.04 -20.42 -36.55
CA LYS A 451 17.53 -21.75 -36.21
C LYS A 451 18.54 -22.42 -35.28
N VAL A 452 18.08 -22.81 -34.09
CA VAL A 452 18.82 -23.64 -33.15
C VAL A 452 18.17 -25.03 -33.14
N VAL A 453 18.97 -26.07 -33.35
CA VAL A 453 18.61 -27.44 -32.97
C VAL A 453 19.12 -27.63 -31.55
N VAL A 454 18.25 -27.91 -30.59
CA VAL A 454 18.67 -28.03 -29.18
C VAL A 454 19.43 -29.35 -28.99
N PRO A 455 20.69 -29.34 -28.51
CA PRO A 455 21.45 -30.56 -28.28
C PRO A 455 20.76 -31.50 -27.29
N GLU A 456 21.09 -32.79 -27.36
CA GLU A 456 20.67 -33.77 -26.35
C GLU A 456 21.71 -33.82 -25.23
N GLU A 457 21.53 -32.94 -24.24
CA GLU A 457 22.40 -32.81 -23.07
C GLU A 457 21.69 -33.20 -21.77
N SER A 458 22.48 -33.67 -20.80
CA SER A 458 21.98 -34.03 -19.46
C SER A 458 21.44 -32.84 -18.66
N ASN A 459 21.96 -31.64 -18.95
CA ASN A 459 21.48 -30.36 -18.46
C ASN A 459 21.00 -29.51 -19.65
N LEU A 460 19.69 -29.24 -19.76
CA LEU A 460 19.17 -28.35 -20.80
C LEU A 460 19.17 -26.90 -20.29
N GLU A 461 20.35 -26.30 -20.21
CA GLU A 461 20.57 -24.89 -19.86
C GLU A 461 21.64 -24.27 -20.78
N PHE A 462 21.22 -23.65 -21.89
CA PHE A 462 22.13 -23.08 -22.89
C PHE A 462 22.01 -21.56 -22.99
N GLY A 463 23.13 -20.88 -23.23
CA GLY A 463 23.16 -19.48 -23.62
C GLY A 463 23.27 -19.33 -25.14
N LEU A 464 22.28 -18.73 -25.79
CA LEU A 464 22.34 -18.34 -27.21
C LEU A 464 22.66 -16.86 -27.32
N GLN A 465 23.77 -16.52 -27.94
CA GLN A 465 24.15 -15.14 -28.28
C GLN A 465 23.94 -14.90 -29.77
N ILE A 466 23.19 -13.86 -30.14
CA ILE A 466 22.97 -13.43 -31.52
C ILE A 466 23.62 -12.06 -31.71
N SER A 467 24.51 -11.98 -32.70
CA SER A 467 25.27 -10.77 -33.03
C SER A 467 25.10 -10.41 -34.50
N GLY A 468 25.10 -9.12 -34.79
CA GLY A 468 24.98 -8.59 -36.15
C GLY A 468 26.05 -7.55 -36.48
N ARG A 469 26.29 -7.35 -37.77
CA ARG A 469 26.99 -6.17 -38.29
C ARG A 469 26.37 -5.72 -39.61
N GLN A 470 26.53 -4.46 -39.96
CA GLN A 470 26.14 -3.93 -41.27
C GLN A 470 26.86 -4.69 -42.38
N ALA A 471 26.13 -5.16 -43.38
CA ALA A 471 26.69 -6.01 -44.45
C ALA A 471 27.74 -5.28 -45.28
N ASN A 472 28.74 -6.02 -45.77
CA ASN A 472 29.90 -5.52 -46.50
C ASN A 472 30.78 -4.54 -45.69
N THR A 473 30.76 -4.61 -44.36
CA THR A 473 31.63 -3.78 -43.51
C THR A 473 32.64 -4.61 -42.70
N THR A 474 33.82 -4.04 -42.46
CA THR A 474 34.85 -4.61 -41.58
C THR A 474 34.58 -4.36 -40.09
N ARG A 475 33.40 -3.82 -39.73
CA ARG A 475 33.02 -3.55 -38.34
C ARG A 475 32.94 -4.86 -37.53
N PRO A 476 33.25 -4.82 -36.22
CA PRO A 476 33.05 -5.97 -35.35
C PRO A 476 31.55 -6.29 -35.23
N PHE A 477 31.24 -7.57 -34.99
CA PHE A 477 29.88 -8.02 -34.69
C PHE A 477 29.45 -7.49 -33.31
N ALA A 478 28.33 -6.78 -33.26
CA ALA A 478 27.72 -6.30 -32.03
C ALA A 478 26.59 -7.26 -31.59
N VAL A 479 26.51 -7.56 -30.29
CA VAL A 479 25.46 -8.43 -29.74
C VAL A 479 24.11 -7.71 -29.83
N ILE A 480 23.19 -8.23 -30.64
CA ILE A 480 21.84 -7.66 -30.82
C ILE A 480 20.82 -8.32 -29.89
N ALA A 481 20.99 -9.60 -29.56
CA ALA A 481 20.13 -10.31 -28.63
C ALA A 481 20.88 -11.44 -27.90
N SER A 482 20.43 -11.77 -26.71
CA SER A 482 20.92 -12.93 -25.93
C SER A 482 19.74 -13.67 -25.32
N TYR A 483 19.73 -14.99 -25.42
CA TYR A 483 18.70 -15.86 -24.85
C TYR A 483 19.27 -16.92 -23.92
N LEU A 484 18.52 -17.28 -22.88
CA LEU A 484 18.73 -18.48 -22.09
C LEU A 484 17.69 -19.52 -22.52
N LEU A 485 18.16 -20.66 -23.03
CA LEU A 485 17.33 -21.79 -23.42
C LEU A 485 17.31 -22.77 -22.25
N VAL A 486 16.13 -23.06 -21.70
CA VAL A 486 15.96 -23.92 -20.53
C VAL A 486 14.92 -25.01 -20.73
N ASP A 487 15.11 -26.16 -20.09
CA ASP A 487 14.12 -27.25 -20.00
C ASP A 487 12.67 -26.74 -19.81
N GLU A 488 11.69 -27.36 -20.49
CA GLU A 488 10.28 -27.00 -20.39
C GLU A 488 9.74 -27.05 -18.94
N ASN A 489 10.35 -27.87 -18.09
CA ASN A 489 9.97 -28.01 -16.68
C ASN A 489 10.74 -27.06 -15.76
N TRP A 490 11.62 -26.18 -16.28
CA TRP A 490 12.30 -25.13 -15.51
C TRP A 490 11.31 -24.32 -14.66
N ARG A 491 10.23 -23.83 -15.26
CA ARG A 491 9.15 -23.10 -14.56
C ARG A 491 8.23 -24.00 -13.70
N LYS A 492 8.38 -25.34 -13.71
CA LYS A 492 7.74 -26.25 -12.74
C LYS A 492 8.66 -26.61 -11.57
N LYS A 493 9.98 -26.50 -11.79
CA LYS A 493 11.06 -26.69 -10.80
C LYS A 493 11.33 -25.42 -9.96
N THR A 494 10.65 -24.30 -10.26
CA THR A 494 10.91 -22.94 -9.72
C THR A 494 9.65 -22.10 -9.47
N ALA A 495 8.46 -22.72 -9.41
CA ALA A 495 7.18 -22.02 -9.29
C ALA A 495 6.61 -22.03 -7.87
N VAL A 496 7.31 -21.38 -6.93
CA VAL A 496 6.93 -21.01 -5.55
C VAL A 496 5.58 -21.59 -5.08
N VAL A 497 5.59 -22.89 -4.76
CA VAL A 497 4.47 -23.69 -4.21
C VAL A 497 5.00 -24.59 -3.10
N ALA A 498 4.19 -24.83 -2.06
CA ALA A 498 4.60 -25.54 -0.85
C ALA A 498 5.12 -26.99 -1.13
N PRO A 499 6.11 -27.48 -0.36
CA PRO A 499 6.91 -28.64 -0.74
C PRO A 499 6.13 -29.96 -0.81
N THR A 500 6.33 -30.69 -1.91
CA THR A 500 5.81 -32.04 -2.14
C THR A 500 6.90 -33.09 -1.91
N LYS A 501 6.65 -34.06 -1.03
CA LYS A 501 7.60 -35.14 -0.69
C LYS A 501 7.65 -36.23 -1.76
N ASN A 502 8.76 -36.95 -1.87
CA ASN A 502 8.87 -38.17 -2.68
C ASN A 502 7.75 -39.17 -2.34
N VAL A 503 7.01 -39.63 -3.35
CA VAL A 503 5.80 -40.47 -3.21
C VAL A 503 6.09 -41.90 -3.64
N ASN A 504 5.72 -42.87 -2.83
CA ASN A 504 5.88 -44.29 -3.16
C ASN A 504 4.76 -44.78 -4.10
N LYS A 505 5.07 -45.66 -5.06
CA LYS A 505 4.14 -46.11 -6.12
C LYS A 505 2.84 -46.72 -5.57
N ASN A 506 2.92 -47.49 -4.48
CA ASN A 506 1.73 -48.04 -3.82
C ASN A 506 0.80 -46.96 -3.25
N GLN A 507 1.34 -45.79 -2.89
CA GLN A 507 0.59 -44.64 -2.39
C GLN A 507 -0.07 -43.85 -3.54
N SER A 508 0.60 -43.69 -4.70
CA SER A 508 -0.02 -43.07 -5.87
C SER A 508 -1.23 -43.87 -6.37
N ASP A 509 -1.13 -45.20 -6.37
CA ASP A 509 -2.22 -46.08 -6.81
C ASP A 509 -3.36 -46.17 -5.78
N ALA A 510 -3.09 -45.91 -4.50
CA ALA A 510 -4.13 -45.73 -3.49
C ALA A 510 -4.91 -44.42 -3.69
N VAL A 511 -4.21 -43.30 -3.92
CA VAL A 511 -4.84 -41.97 -4.09
C VAL A 511 -5.57 -41.85 -5.43
N ARG A 512 -5.04 -42.40 -6.53
CA ARG A 512 -5.77 -42.44 -7.82
C ARG A 512 -7.09 -43.22 -7.69
N ARG A 513 -7.10 -44.35 -6.98
CA ARG A 513 -8.35 -45.09 -6.66
C ARG A 513 -9.30 -44.30 -5.77
N ALA A 514 -8.78 -43.57 -4.77
CA ALA A 514 -9.59 -42.70 -3.91
C ALA A 514 -10.26 -41.56 -4.69
N LEU A 515 -9.55 -40.93 -5.64
CA LEU A 515 -10.07 -39.89 -6.52
C LEU A 515 -11.22 -40.39 -7.41
N VAL A 516 -11.06 -41.55 -8.05
CA VAL A 516 -12.12 -42.17 -8.86
C VAL A 516 -13.34 -42.51 -7.99
N ALA A 517 -13.14 -43.10 -6.81
CA ALA A 517 -14.21 -43.43 -5.86
C ALA A 517 -14.90 -42.20 -5.24
N ALA A 518 -14.22 -41.05 -5.15
CA ALA A 518 -14.81 -39.78 -4.74
C ALA A 518 -15.63 -39.16 -5.89
N THR A 519 -15.14 -39.23 -7.13
CA THR A 519 -15.81 -38.70 -8.33
C THR A 519 -17.17 -39.35 -8.60
N GLN A 520 -17.34 -40.62 -8.18
CA GLN A 520 -18.62 -41.33 -8.24
C GLN A 520 -19.66 -40.87 -7.20
N LYS A 521 -19.29 -40.03 -6.22
CA LYS A 521 -20.16 -39.61 -5.10
C LYS A 521 -20.48 -38.11 -5.18
N SER A 522 -21.72 -37.75 -4.82
CA SER A 522 -22.18 -36.35 -4.80
C SER A 522 -21.77 -35.62 -3.51
N ASP A 523 -20.49 -35.73 -3.14
CA ASP A 523 -19.92 -35.27 -1.87
C ASP A 523 -18.78 -34.27 -2.16
N ILE A 524 -19.10 -32.98 -2.08
CA ILE A 524 -18.17 -31.88 -2.40
C ILE A 524 -16.91 -31.92 -1.50
N PRO A 525 -17.01 -31.90 -0.16
CA PRO A 525 -15.82 -31.96 0.71
C PRO A 525 -14.92 -33.17 0.44
N ARG A 526 -15.51 -34.34 0.16
CA ARG A 526 -14.73 -35.56 -0.15
C ARG A 526 -14.05 -35.47 -1.52
N LEU A 527 -14.68 -34.85 -2.51
CA LEU A 527 -14.12 -34.67 -3.85
C LEU A 527 -13.03 -33.59 -3.88
N GLU A 528 -13.25 -32.45 -3.21
CA GLU A 528 -12.22 -31.42 -2.99
C GLU A 528 -10.99 -32.04 -2.31
N LYS A 529 -11.18 -32.78 -1.21
CA LYS A 529 -10.06 -33.45 -0.52
C LYS A 529 -9.37 -34.48 -1.40
N ALA A 530 -10.10 -35.28 -2.19
CA ALA A 530 -9.48 -36.29 -3.05
C ALA A 530 -8.67 -35.65 -4.21
N ILE A 531 -9.11 -34.50 -4.71
CA ILE A 531 -8.36 -33.66 -5.66
C ILE A 531 -7.12 -33.08 -4.97
N GLU A 532 -7.27 -32.49 -3.80
CA GLU A 532 -6.15 -31.93 -3.02
C GLU A 532 -5.11 -33.00 -2.65
N ASP A 533 -5.53 -34.19 -2.20
CA ASP A 533 -4.66 -35.31 -1.88
C ASP A 533 -3.93 -35.85 -3.13
N PHE A 534 -4.52 -35.75 -4.33
CA PHE A 534 -3.90 -36.12 -5.61
C PHE A 534 -2.89 -35.07 -6.10
N GLU A 535 -3.25 -33.79 -5.99
CA GLU A 535 -2.42 -32.64 -6.37
C GLU A 535 -1.22 -32.47 -5.41
N ARG A 536 -1.41 -32.69 -4.10
CA ARG A 536 -0.33 -32.67 -3.08
C ARG A 536 0.69 -33.80 -3.25
N LEU A 537 0.37 -34.83 -4.03
CA LEU A 537 1.27 -35.92 -4.42
C LEU A 537 1.81 -35.76 -5.86
N ALA A 538 1.51 -34.63 -6.54
CA ALA A 538 1.99 -34.29 -7.88
C ALA A 538 1.77 -35.37 -8.96
N LEU A 539 0.69 -36.14 -8.85
CA LEU A 539 0.43 -37.29 -9.72
C LEU A 539 0.01 -36.88 -11.14
N SER A 540 0.43 -37.66 -12.15
CA SER A 540 0.06 -37.44 -13.55
C SER A 540 -1.45 -37.59 -13.77
N ASP A 541 -2.09 -36.61 -14.43
CA ASP A 541 -3.49 -36.79 -14.83
C ASP A 541 -3.58 -37.75 -16.04
N ASN A 542 -4.31 -38.85 -15.86
CA ASN A 542 -4.62 -39.81 -16.92
C ASN A 542 -6.08 -39.62 -17.41
N GLY A 543 -6.66 -38.43 -17.18
CA GLY A 543 -8.08 -38.10 -17.37
C GLY A 543 -8.92 -38.25 -16.09
N ASP A 544 -8.32 -38.62 -14.97
CA ASP A 544 -8.99 -38.84 -13.68
C ASP A 544 -9.26 -37.52 -12.95
N LEU A 545 -8.24 -36.66 -12.89
CA LEU A 545 -8.29 -35.35 -12.25
C LEU A 545 -9.17 -34.40 -13.07
N THR A 546 -9.09 -34.47 -14.40
CA THR A 546 -10.01 -33.76 -15.30
C THR A 546 -11.46 -34.19 -15.08
N ARG A 547 -11.77 -35.49 -14.97
CA ARG A 547 -13.13 -35.97 -14.64
C ARG A 547 -13.59 -35.54 -13.25
N ALA A 548 -12.71 -35.60 -12.25
CA ALA A 548 -13.00 -35.17 -10.88
C ALA A 548 -13.34 -33.66 -10.81
N ARG A 549 -12.51 -32.80 -11.43
CA ARG A 549 -12.72 -31.36 -11.51
C ARG A 549 -14.03 -31.01 -12.23
N ASN A 550 -14.33 -31.66 -13.36
CA ASN A 550 -15.60 -31.44 -14.08
C ASN A 550 -16.82 -31.83 -13.23
N LYS A 551 -16.75 -32.93 -12.46
CA LYS A 551 -17.83 -33.31 -11.54
C LYS A 551 -17.97 -32.36 -10.35
N LEU A 552 -16.85 -31.83 -9.85
CA LEU A 552 -16.84 -30.83 -8.79
C LEU A 552 -17.51 -29.51 -9.23
N ILE A 553 -17.26 -29.06 -10.47
CA ILE A 553 -17.96 -27.91 -11.09
C ILE A 553 -19.47 -28.15 -11.12
N GLU A 554 -19.92 -29.31 -11.63
CA GLU A 554 -21.35 -29.66 -11.68
C GLU A 554 -22.03 -29.60 -10.30
N LEU A 555 -21.38 -30.16 -9.27
CA LEU A 555 -21.89 -30.18 -7.89
C LEU A 555 -21.97 -28.77 -7.28
N HIS A 556 -20.96 -27.92 -7.48
CA HIS A 556 -20.99 -26.53 -7.02
C HIS A 556 -22.08 -25.72 -7.70
N LEU A 557 -22.22 -25.82 -9.03
CA LEU A 557 -23.29 -25.14 -9.77
C LEU A 557 -24.68 -25.58 -9.30
N LYS A 558 -24.88 -26.88 -9.05
CA LYS A 558 -26.12 -27.42 -8.48
C LYS A 558 -26.41 -26.87 -7.07
N ASN A 559 -25.40 -26.78 -6.21
CA ASN A 559 -25.53 -26.21 -4.87
C ASN A 559 -25.85 -24.69 -4.92
N LEU A 560 -25.15 -23.92 -5.76
CA LEU A 560 -25.39 -22.48 -5.95
C LEU A 560 -26.83 -22.19 -6.42
N ARG A 561 -27.32 -22.93 -7.44
CA ARG A 561 -28.73 -22.85 -7.88
C ARG A 561 -29.69 -23.10 -6.71
N MET A 562 -29.48 -24.17 -5.94
CA MET A 562 -30.33 -24.52 -4.79
C MET A 562 -30.34 -23.43 -3.72
N ARG A 563 -29.17 -22.91 -3.29
CA ARG A 563 -29.12 -21.90 -2.21
C ARG A 563 -29.64 -20.54 -2.64
N THR A 564 -29.51 -20.19 -3.92
CA THR A 564 -30.09 -18.98 -4.50
C THR A 564 -31.62 -19.03 -4.45
N LEU A 565 -32.22 -20.19 -4.79
CA LEU A 565 -33.66 -20.43 -4.67
C LEU A 565 -34.15 -20.49 -3.21
N GLU A 566 -33.34 -21.01 -2.28
CA GLU A 566 -33.69 -21.01 -0.85
C GLU A 566 -33.80 -19.59 -0.25
N ARG A 567 -33.15 -18.58 -0.84
CA ARG A 567 -33.06 -17.18 -0.37
C ARG A 567 -32.65 -17.02 1.11
N LYS A 568 -31.95 -18.00 1.68
CA LYS A 568 -31.40 -17.95 3.04
C LYS A 568 -29.95 -17.48 3.00
N LEU A 569 -29.66 -16.34 3.65
CA LEU A 569 -28.33 -15.72 3.57
C LEU A 569 -27.20 -16.64 4.03
N GLU A 570 -27.34 -17.35 5.15
CA GLU A 570 -26.24 -18.15 5.73
C GLU A 570 -25.88 -19.40 4.89
N PRO A 571 -26.84 -20.23 4.41
CA PRO A 571 -26.57 -21.27 3.42
C PRO A 571 -26.01 -20.73 2.08
N LEU A 572 -26.47 -19.57 1.63
CA LEU A 572 -25.99 -18.95 0.37
C LEU A 572 -24.56 -18.39 0.53
N ASP A 573 -24.27 -17.70 1.63
CA ASP A 573 -22.92 -17.28 2.01
C ASP A 573 -21.97 -18.48 2.07
N SER A 574 -22.41 -19.59 2.68
CA SER A 574 -21.64 -20.84 2.76
C SER A 574 -21.39 -21.48 1.39
N ALA A 575 -22.38 -21.54 0.49
CA ALA A 575 -22.21 -22.10 -0.86
C ALA A 575 -21.34 -21.22 -1.77
N ILE A 576 -21.50 -19.90 -1.73
CA ILE A 576 -20.64 -18.95 -2.46
C ILE A 576 -19.21 -19.01 -1.93
N HIS A 577 -19.03 -19.12 -0.61
CA HIS A 577 -17.70 -19.29 -0.01
C HIS A 577 -17.06 -20.60 -0.48
N ALA A 578 -17.74 -21.73 -0.35
CA ALA A 578 -17.25 -23.04 -0.78
C ALA A 578 -16.87 -23.07 -2.28
N ALA A 579 -17.69 -22.48 -3.15
CA ALA A 579 -17.41 -22.36 -4.58
C ALA A 579 -16.21 -21.44 -4.89
N LYS A 580 -15.94 -20.43 -4.06
CA LYS A 580 -14.78 -19.51 -4.21
C LYS A 580 -13.50 -20.01 -3.57
N THR A 581 -13.57 -20.92 -2.59
CA THR A 581 -12.41 -21.61 -1.98
C THR A 581 -12.12 -22.95 -2.65
N SER A 582 -12.93 -23.36 -3.62
CA SER A 582 -12.78 -24.61 -4.38
C SER A 582 -11.54 -24.61 -5.28
N GLN A 583 -10.95 -25.79 -5.51
CA GLN A 583 -9.89 -25.95 -6.52
C GLN A 583 -10.35 -25.62 -7.95
N VAL A 584 -11.66 -25.59 -8.21
CA VAL A 584 -12.25 -25.20 -9.51
C VAL A 584 -12.84 -23.79 -9.54
N ALA A 585 -12.55 -22.94 -8.54
CA ALA A 585 -13.12 -21.59 -8.43
C ALA A 585 -12.96 -20.72 -9.70
N SER A 586 -11.84 -20.85 -10.41
CA SER A 586 -11.58 -20.15 -11.68
C SER A 586 -12.63 -20.42 -12.75
N TYR A 587 -13.16 -21.64 -12.82
CA TYR A 587 -14.21 -22.05 -13.76
C TYR A 587 -15.61 -21.67 -13.29
N LEU A 588 -15.78 -21.29 -12.03
CA LEU A 588 -17.08 -20.95 -11.42
C LEU A 588 -17.36 -19.44 -11.41
N ILE A 589 -16.33 -18.59 -11.32
CA ILE A 589 -16.47 -17.12 -11.19
C ILE A 589 -17.36 -16.50 -12.27
N ASP A 590 -17.18 -16.88 -13.54
CA ASP A 590 -17.91 -16.27 -14.65
C ASP A 590 -19.27 -16.89 -14.96
N THR A 591 -19.65 -17.94 -14.26
CA THR A 591 -20.92 -18.66 -14.50
C THR A 591 -22.14 -17.83 -14.13
N LYS A 592 -23.27 -18.10 -14.80
CA LYS A 592 -24.54 -17.44 -14.49
C LYS A 592 -24.94 -17.72 -13.03
N GLU A 593 -24.74 -18.94 -12.57
CA GLU A 593 -25.08 -19.40 -11.23
C GLU A 593 -24.33 -18.65 -10.13
N MET A 594 -23.05 -18.34 -10.34
CA MET A 594 -22.28 -17.50 -9.42
C MET A 594 -22.82 -16.06 -9.42
N LYS A 595 -23.08 -15.49 -10.60
CA LYS A 595 -23.58 -14.11 -10.76
C LYS A 595 -24.97 -13.92 -10.15
N ASP A 596 -25.88 -14.87 -10.38
CA ASP A 596 -27.21 -14.93 -9.76
C ASP A 596 -27.11 -15.09 -8.22
N ALA A 597 -26.21 -15.95 -7.75
CA ALA A 597 -25.97 -16.16 -6.31
C ALA A 597 -25.39 -14.92 -5.61
N GLU A 598 -24.42 -14.24 -6.21
CA GLU A 598 -23.86 -12.98 -5.69
C GLU A 598 -24.89 -11.85 -5.69
N ALA A 599 -25.73 -11.74 -6.73
CA ALA A 599 -26.83 -10.77 -6.77
C ALA A 599 -27.83 -11.02 -5.63
N ALA A 600 -28.23 -12.28 -5.42
CA ALA A 600 -29.11 -12.68 -4.32
C ALA A 600 -28.46 -12.45 -2.94
N GLN A 601 -27.17 -12.77 -2.77
CA GLN A 601 -26.40 -12.48 -1.56
C GLN A 601 -26.38 -10.97 -1.26
N LYS A 602 -26.09 -10.14 -2.27
CA LYS A 602 -26.06 -8.67 -2.14
C LYS A 602 -27.43 -8.12 -1.72
N GLN A 603 -28.52 -8.59 -2.34
CA GLN A 603 -29.87 -8.25 -1.91
C GLN A 603 -30.15 -8.68 -0.46
N LEU A 604 -29.93 -9.95 -0.11
CA LEU A 604 -30.23 -10.47 1.23
C LEU A 604 -29.42 -9.75 2.34
N ARG A 605 -28.18 -9.32 2.04
CA ARG A 605 -27.38 -8.48 2.94
C ARG A 605 -27.97 -7.08 3.11
N ARG A 606 -28.48 -6.44 2.05
CA ARG A 606 -29.23 -5.16 2.16
C ARG A 606 -30.52 -5.33 2.99
N LEU A 607 -31.32 -6.35 2.72
CA LEU A 607 -32.54 -6.65 3.48
C LEU A 607 -32.24 -6.88 4.98
N LYS A 608 -31.19 -7.65 5.31
CA LYS A 608 -30.72 -7.86 6.70
C LYS A 608 -30.27 -6.54 7.36
N LEU A 609 -29.66 -5.62 6.61
CA LEU A 609 -29.28 -4.28 7.10
C LEU A 609 -30.51 -3.38 7.35
N TYR A 610 -31.47 -3.30 6.42
CA TYR A 610 -32.70 -2.52 6.60
C TYR A 610 -33.50 -3.03 7.81
N MET A 611 -33.66 -4.36 7.93
CA MET A 611 -34.26 -5.00 9.09
C MET A 611 -33.51 -4.64 10.38
N HIS A 612 -32.18 -4.74 10.42
CA HIS A 612 -31.40 -4.44 11.62
C HIS A 612 -31.58 -3.00 12.11
N LYS A 613 -31.69 -2.01 11.21
CA LYS A 613 -31.96 -0.61 11.60
C LYS A 613 -33.32 -0.44 12.28
N VAL A 614 -34.36 -1.17 11.85
CA VAL A 614 -35.66 -1.21 12.55
C VAL A 614 -35.55 -1.96 13.88
N MET A 615 -34.90 -3.11 13.92
CA MET A 615 -34.73 -3.91 15.16
C MET A 615 -33.90 -3.19 16.24
N ALA A 616 -33.05 -2.23 15.86
CA ALA A 616 -32.26 -1.41 16.77
C ALA A 616 -33.03 -0.23 17.40
N LEU A 617 -34.29 0.01 17.00
CA LEU A 617 -35.14 1.02 17.64
C LEU A 617 -35.34 0.69 19.13
N ASN A 618 -35.09 1.66 20.00
CA ASN A 618 -35.27 1.49 21.43
C ASN A 618 -36.79 1.34 21.77
N LYS A 619 -37.10 0.64 22.87
CA LYS A 619 -38.48 0.35 23.28
C LYS A 619 -39.30 1.61 23.56
N ALA A 620 -38.68 2.71 24.00
CA ALA A 620 -39.37 3.96 24.29
C ALA A 620 -39.84 4.65 22.99
N THR A 621 -39.02 4.71 21.95
CA THR A 621 -39.37 5.28 20.63
C THR A 621 -40.47 4.48 19.91
N ILE A 622 -40.57 3.16 20.10
CA ILE A 622 -41.71 2.38 19.60
C ILE A 622 -42.98 2.68 20.43
N SER A 623 -42.82 2.84 21.74
CA SER A 623 -43.89 3.19 22.67
C SER A 623 -44.40 4.64 22.51
N GLU A 624 -43.54 5.55 22.06
CA GLU A 624 -43.83 6.96 21.74
C GLU A 624 -44.90 7.04 20.64
N ILE A 625 -44.62 6.44 19.47
CA ILE A 625 -45.55 6.37 18.33
C ILE A 625 -46.87 5.72 18.78
N HIS A 626 -46.79 4.63 19.56
CA HIS A 626 -47.98 3.92 20.05
C HIS A 626 -48.88 4.78 20.94
N ARG A 627 -48.31 5.66 21.77
CA ARG A 627 -49.03 6.53 22.72
C ARG A 627 -49.74 7.72 22.08
N TYR A 628 -49.49 8.05 20.81
CA TYR A 628 -50.16 9.17 20.16
C TYR A 628 -51.68 8.96 20.10
N HIS A 629 -52.46 9.77 20.81
CA HIS A 629 -53.93 9.77 20.70
C HIS A 629 -54.38 10.36 19.34
N ARG A 630 -53.67 11.38 18.84
CA ARG A 630 -53.80 11.92 17.49
C ARG A 630 -52.39 12.02 16.87
N PRO A 631 -52.04 11.25 15.84
CA PRO A 631 -50.71 11.30 15.22
C PRO A 631 -50.58 12.53 14.34
N LYS A 632 -49.35 13.04 14.17
CA LYS A 632 -49.05 14.00 13.09
C LYS A 632 -49.32 13.31 11.72
N PRO A 633 -49.91 13.99 10.72
CA PRO A 633 -50.25 13.37 9.43
C PRO A 633 -49.08 12.65 8.75
N LEU A 634 -47.88 13.21 8.87
CA LEU A 634 -46.64 12.62 8.36
C LEU A 634 -46.33 11.25 8.98
N VAL A 635 -46.51 11.09 10.30
CA VAL A 635 -46.32 9.80 10.98
C VAL A 635 -47.41 8.81 10.56
N HIS A 636 -48.66 9.27 10.45
CA HIS A 636 -49.77 8.42 10.02
C HIS A 636 -49.58 7.88 8.60
N ASN A 637 -49.11 8.70 7.65
CA ASN A 637 -48.78 8.26 6.29
C ASN A 637 -47.68 7.19 6.26
N VAL A 638 -46.63 7.36 7.05
CA VAL A 638 -45.55 6.35 7.16
C VAL A 638 -46.06 5.04 7.75
N MET A 639 -46.82 5.07 8.84
CA MET A 639 -47.34 3.84 9.43
C MET A 639 -48.35 3.15 8.50
N LYS A 640 -49.12 3.90 7.69
CA LYS A 640 -49.94 3.33 6.61
C LYS A 640 -49.08 2.61 5.57
N ALA A 641 -48.00 3.22 5.07
CA ALA A 641 -47.07 2.56 4.14
C ALA A 641 -46.46 1.29 4.75
N THR A 642 -45.94 1.38 5.98
CA THR A 642 -45.36 0.23 6.70
C THR A 642 -46.35 -0.92 6.85
N PHE A 643 -47.56 -0.67 7.38
CA PHE A 643 -48.54 -1.72 7.57
C PHE A 643 -49.13 -2.24 6.24
N ARG A 644 -49.18 -1.42 5.19
CA ARG A 644 -49.60 -1.85 3.85
C ARG A 644 -48.61 -2.84 3.23
N ILE A 645 -47.31 -2.56 3.33
CA ILE A 645 -46.23 -3.47 2.94
C ILE A 645 -46.31 -4.78 3.74
N LEU A 646 -46.54 -4.70 5.05
CA LEU A 646 -46.75 -5.87 5.92
C LEU A 646 -48.08 -6.61 5.67
N GLY A 647 -48.92 -6.17 4.73
CA GLY A 647 -50.07 -6.91 4.23
C GLY A 647 -51.46 -6.42 4.67
N GLU A 648 -51.57 -5.33 5.44
CA GLU A 648 -52.86 -4.89 5.98
C GLU A 648 -53.84 -4.37 4.90
N PRO A 649 -55.18 -4.45 5.14
CA PRO A 649 -56.18 -3.96 4.20
C PRO A 649 -56.20 -2.43 4.09
N ARG A 650 -56.15 -1.89 2.86
CA ARG A 650 -56.13 -0.44 2.56
C ARG A 650 -57.25 0.35 3.25
N ALA A 651 -58.45 -0.21 3.39
CA ALA A 651 -59.56 0.45 4.06
C ALA A 651 -59.33 0.62 5.58
N LYS A 652 -58.83 -0.41 6.26
CA LYS A 652 -58.68 -0.40 7.73
C LYS A 652 -57.54 0.51 8.19
N ILE A 653 -56.43 0.54 7.45
CA ILE A 653 -55.26 1.37 7.81
C ILE A 653 -55.50 2.89 7.72
N GLN A 654 -56.64 3.36 7.18
CA GLN A 654 -56.96 4.80 7.25
C GLN A 654 -57.33 5.25 8.69
N GLN A 655 -57.68 4.30 9.57
CA GLN A 655 -58.01 4.57 10.96
C GLN A 655 -56.78 4.33 11.86
N TRP A 656 -56.37 5.38 12.59
CA TRP A 656 -55.22 5.29 13.50
C TRP A 656 -55.41 4.27 14.62
N SER A 657 -56.64 4.10 15.13
CA SER A 657 -57.01 3.08 16.10
C SER A 657 -56.72 1.65 15.62
N TYR A 658 -56.88 1.39 14.32
CA TYR A 658 -56.52 0.10 13.71
C TYR A 658 -55.00 -0.08 13.67
N ILE A 659 -54.25 0.95 13.25
CA ILE A 659 -52.78 0.93 13.27
C ILE A 659 -52.23 0.71 14.69
N GLN A 660 -52.77 1.42 15.70
CA GLN A 660 -52.40 1.20 17.11
C GLN A 660 -52.72 -0.22 17.58
N THR A 661 -53.79 -0.84 17.06
CA THR A 661 -54.14 -2.23 17.36
C THR A 661 -53.14 -3.20 16.71
N CYS A 662 -52.74 -2.97 15.45
CA CYS A 662 -51.68 -3.74 14.79
C CYS A 662 -50.32 -3.59 15.50
N MET A 663 -49.99 -2.41 16.02
CA MET A 663 -48.80 -2.17 16.84
C MET A 663 -48.82 -2.87 18.21
N ARG A 664 -50.01 -3.17 18.77
CA ARG A 664 -50.17 -3.94 20.02
C ARG A 664 -50.04 -5.46 19.84
N GLN A 665 -50.02 -5.98 18.61
CA GLN A 665 -49.94 -7.42 18.37
C GLN A 665 -48.60 -8.00 18.89
N LEU A 666 -48.68 -9.14 19.56
CA LEU A 666 -47.53 -9.85 20.14
C LEU A 666 -47.19 -11.13 19.37
N GLY A 667 -46.03 -11.71 19.67
CA GLY A 667 -45.55 -12.95 19.03
C GLY A 667 -45.42 -12.83 17.52
N ARG A 668 -45.83 -13.88 16.79
CA ARG A 668 -45.70 -13.99 15.32
C ARG A 668 -46.38 -12.84 14.56
N ASN A 669 -47.47 -12.29 15.10
CA ASN A 669 -48.24 -11.23 14.46
C ASN A 669 -47.68 -9.82 14.78
N SER A 670 -46.70 -9.70 15.68
CA SER A 670 -46.12 -8.40 16.00
C SER A 670 -45.47 -7.73 14.79
N MET A 671 -45.59 -6.41 14.71
CA MET A 671 -44.95 -5.61 13.65
C MET A 671 -43.46 -5.93 13.51
N MET A 672 -42.74 -6.13 14.62
CA MET A 672 -41.31 -6.44 14.62
C MET A 672 -41.00 -7.84 14.07
N THR A 673 -41.82 -8.85 14.40
CA THR A 673 -41.66 -10.21 13.81
C THR A 673 -42.02 -10.21 12.33
N ARG A 674 -43.08 -9.49 11.92
CA ARG A 674 -43.49 -9.36 10.52
C ARG A 674 -42.42 -8.66 9.68
N VAL A 675 -41.84 -7.54 10.15
CA VAL A 675 -40.68 -6.88 9.52
C VAL A 675 -39.46 -7.82 9.42
N LYS A 676 -39.19 -8.62 10.46
CA LYS A 676 -38.09 -9.59 10.46
C LYS A 676 -38.28 -10.77 9.48
N GLN A 677 -39.50 -11.06 9.06
CA GLN A 677 -39.86 -12.19 8.20
C GLN A 677 -40.30 -11.78 6.78
N PHE A 678 -40.21 -10.48 6.46
CA PHE A 678 -40.66 -9.94 5.19
C PHE A 678 -39.62 -10.15 4.07
N ASP A 679 -40.08 -10.57 2.88
CA ASP A 679 -39.29 -10.66 1.65
C ASP A 679 -40.03 -9.85 0.56
N PRO A 680 -39.43 -8.77 -0.01
CA PRO A 680 -40.06 -7.95 -1.04
C PRO A 680 -40.56 -8.72 -2.27
N VAL A 681 -40.00 -9.90 -2.56
CA VAL A 681 -40.46 -10.78 -3.66
C VAL A 681 -41.92 -11.24 -3.46
N ARG A 682 -42.45 -11.15 -2.23
CA ARG A 682 -43.85 -11.49 -1.90
C ARG A 682 -44.79 -10.27 -1.84
N LEU A 683 -44.28 -9.06 -2.09
CA LEU A 683 -45.08 -7.83 -2.14
C LEU A 683 -45.94 -7.84 -3.41
N LYS A 684 -47.24 -7.56 -3.29
CA LYS A 684 -48.13 -7.41 -4.44
C LYS A 684 -48.01 -5.98 -4.99
N GLU A 685 -48.15 -5.82 -6.31
CA GLU A 685 -48.04 -4.52 -6.98
C GLU A 685 -48.97 -3.45 -6.37
N GLY A 686 -50.23 -3.81 -6.08
CA GLY A 686 -51.19 -2.94 -5.41
C GLY A 686 -50.90 -2.67 -3.92
N GLN A 687 -49.97 -3.39 -3.29
CA GLN A 687 -49.45 -3.04 -1.96
C GLN A 687 -48.27 -2.05 -2.08
N ALA A 688 -47.41 -2.23 -3.09
CA ALA A 688 -46.32 -1.30 -3.39
C ALA A 688 -46.86 0.08 -3.79
N LYS A 689 -47.73 0.16 -4.81
CA LYS A 689 -48.35 1.41 -5.29
C LYS A 689 -49.15 2.15 -4.20
N ASP A 690 -49.85 1.41 -3.34
CA ASP A 690 -50.55 2.02 -2.19
C ASP A 690 -49.57 2.63 -1.18
N ALA A 691 -48.45 1.95 -0.89
CA ALA A 691 -47.45 2.42 0.06
C ALA A 691 -46.62 3.58 -0.47
N GLU A 692 -46.23 3.53 -1.75
CA GLU A 692 -45.58 4.61 -2.50
C GLU A 692 -46.43 5.88 -2.44
N SER A 693 -47.72 5.80 -2.81
CA SER A 693 -48.66 6.93 -2.74
C SER A 693 -48.93 7.46 -1.31
N TYR A 694 -48.53 6.74 -0.25
CA TYR A 694 -48.50 7.28 1.12
C TYR A 694 -47.16 7.93 1.45
N LEU A 695 -46.03 7.40 0.98
CA LEU A 695 -44.70 7.95 1.22
C LEU A 695 -44.45 9.25 0.43
N ASP A 696 -44.90 9.36 -0.83
CA ASP A 696 -44.76 10.58 -1.66
C ASP A 696 -45.36 11.82 -0.97
N LYS A 697 -46.39 11.61 -0.15
CA LYS A 697 -47.09 12.63 0.65
C LYS A 697 -46.39 12.92 1.97
N THR A 698 -45.07 12.67 2.05
CA THR A 698 -44.24 12.78 3.26
C THR A 698 -42.78 13.05 2.92
N ASN A 699 -42.24 14.19 3.34
CA ASN A 699 -40.80 14.44 3.22
C ASN A 699 -40.04 13.69 4.34
N LYS A 700 -39.08 12.82 3.96
CA LYS A 700 -38.17 12.04 4.84
C LYS A 700 -37.57 12.84 6.00
N TYR A 701 -37.13 14.08 5.75
CA TYR A 701 -36.56 14.97 6.78
C TYR A 701 -37.63 15.42 7.78
N LEU A 702 -38.79 15.88 7.30
CA LEU A 702 -39.91 16.31 8.14
C LEU A 702 -40.49 15.17 8.98
N VAL A 703 -40.56 13.95 8.45
CA VAL A 703 -40.92 12.75 9.23
C VAL A 703 -39.93 12.54 10.37
N ARG A 704 -38.62 12.56 10.09
CA ARG A 704 -37.57 12.31 11.08
C ARG A 704 -37.53 13.37 12.18
N MET A 705 -37.75 14.64 11.83
CA MET A 705 -37.91 15.74 12.78
C MET A 705 -39.21 15.62 13.62
N CYS A 706 -40.24 14.94 13.10
CA CYS A 706 -41.49 14.70 13.83
C CYS A 706 -41.45 13.50 14.78
N SER A 707 -40.74 12.42 14.41
CA SER A 707 -40.42 11.28 15.28
C SER A 707 -39.29 10.44 14.68
N ALA A 708 -38.23 10.17 15.45
CA ALA A 708 -37.08 9.38 15.00
C ALA A 708 -37.45 7.94 14.64
N GLY A 709 -38.44 7.36 15.34
CA GLY A 709 -38.98 6.04 15.03
C GLY A 709 -39.72 6.02 13.70
N ALA A 710 -40.60 7.00 13.46
CA ALA A 710 -41.29 7.14 12.18
C ALA A 710 -40.31 7.37 11.03
N GLY A 711 -39.26 8.18 11.23
CA GLY A 711 -38.19 8.37 10.24
C GLY A 711 -37.48 7.06 9.84
N THR A 712 -37.37 6.12 10.79
CA THR A 712 -36.77 4.79 10.53
C THR A 712 -37.74 3.87 9.80
N PHE A 713 -39.04 3.90 10.12
CA PHE A 713 -40.08 3.18 9.37
C PHE A 713 -40.31 3.74 7.96
N TYR A 714 -40.14 5.05 7.74
CA TYR A 714 -40.14 5.67 6.40
C TYR A 714 -39.05 5.02 5.55
N VAL A 715 -37.80 5.04 6.02
CA VAL A 715 -36.66 4.57 5.22
C VAL A 715 -36.68 3.05 5.04
N TRP A 716 -37.21 2.28 6.01
CA TRP A 716 -37.49 0.86 5.78
C TRP A 716 -38.53 0.67 4.66
N SER A 717 -39.67 1.35 4.76
CA SER A 717 -40.77 1.22 3.78
C SER A 717 -40.33 1.62 2.37
N ASN A 718 -39.59 2.72 2.25
CA ASN A 718 -39.03 3.21 0.98
C ASN A 718 -38.09 2.17 0.35
N ASN A 719 -37.12 1.65 1.11
CA ASN A 719 -36.20 0.63 0.60
C ASN A 719 -36.90 -0.70 0.23
N MET A 720 -38.01 -1.09 0.88
CA MET A 720 -38.78 -2.27 0.44
C MET A 720 -39.46 -2.05 -0.93
N ILE A 721 -39.88 -0.82 -1.23
CA ILE A 721 -40.45 -0.44 -2.53
C ILE A 721 -39.35 -0.38 -3.59
N SER A 722 -38.20 0.23 -3.31
CA SER A 722 -37.04 0.25 -4.23
C SER A 722 -36.56 -1.15 -4.61
N GLU A 723 -36.46 -2.07 -3.64
CA GLU A 723 -36.13 -3.48 -3.86
C GLU A 723 -37.19 -4.23 -4.69
N TYR A 724 -38.48 -3.89 -4.53
CA TYR A 724 -39.57 -4.45 -5.34
C TYR A 724 -39.50 -4.00 -6.81
N HIS A 725 -39.16 -2.74 -7.07
CA HIS A 725 -38.98 -2.21 -8.43
C HIS A 725 -37.61 -2.53 -9.05
N GLY A 726 -36.76 -3.32 -8.39
CA GLY A 726 -35.41 -3.64 -8.87
C GLY A 726 -34.43 -2.46 -8.90
N LYS A 727 -34.84 -1.28 -8.40
CA LYS A 727 -34.03 -0.06 -8.33
C LYS A 727 -33.03 -0.20 -7.18
N GLY A 728 -31.92 -0.90 -7.44
CA GLY A 728 -30.94 -1.35 -6.45
C GLY A 728 -30.08 -0.28 -5.76
N GLU A 729 -30.49 0.99 -5.80
CA GLU A 729 -29.81 2.10 -5.12
C GLU A 729 -30.19 2.15 -3.63
N VAL A 730 -29.19 2.37 -2.78
CA VAL A 730 -29.39 2.35 -1.33
C VAL A 730 -29.63 3.77 -0.82
N GLU A 731 -30.87 4.08 -0.50
CA GLU A 731 -31.21 5.24 0.34
C GLU A 731 -30.51 5.08 1.70
N HIS A 732 -29.36 5.73 1.85
CA HIS A 732 -28.60 5.67 3.10
C HIS A 732 -29.37 6.35 4.24
N LEU A 733 -29.03 5.94 5.45
CA LEU A 733 -29.70 6.37 6.68
C LEU A 733 -28.60 6.83 7.63
N ASP A 734 -28.38 8.14 7.69
CA ASP A 734 -27.39 8.77 8.56
C ASP A 734 -27.78 8.55 10.01
N ILE A 735 -26.88 7.93 10.78
CA ILE A 735 -27.13 7.61 12.18
C ILE A 735 -26.60 8.76 13.04
N TRP A 736 -27.49 9.65 13.44
CA TRP A 736 -27.21 10.57 14.55
C TRP A 736 -27.20 9.76 15.84
N GLN A 737 -26.16 9.94 16.66
CA GLN A 737 -25.87 9.00 17.74
C GLN A 737 -26.78 9.20 18.95
N SER A 738 -27.43 8.13 19.40
CA SER A 738 -27.89 7.98 20.77
C SER A 738 -27.41 6.63 21.30
N SER A 739 -26.54 6.68 22.31
CA SER A 739 -25.66 5.58 22.72
C SER A 739 -26.40 4.31 23.16
N ASN A 740 -26.19 3.17 22.49
CA ASN A 740 -26.63 1.87 23.02
C ASN A 740 -25.83 0.65 22.51
N LYS A 741 -24.75 0.32 23.25
CA LYS A 741 -24.23 -1.01 23.66
C LYS A 741 -24.10 -2.22 22.69
N TRP A 742 -24.69 -2.23 21.49
CA TRP A 742 -24.71 -3.41 20.58
C TRP A 742 -23.38 -3.69 19.86
N THR A 743 -22.53 -2.68 19.69
CA THR A 743 -21.21 -2.83 19.04
C THR A 743 -20.28 -3.82 19.74
N LYS A 744 -20.46 -4.06 21.05
CA LYS A 744 -19.70 -5.08 21.79
C LYS A 744 -20.14 -6.54 21.55
N PHE A 745 -21.31 -6.78 20.94
CA PHE A 745 -21.83 -8.15 20.73
C PHE A 745 -21.42 -8.75 19.37
N LEU A 746 -21.26 -7.93 18.33
CA LEU A 746 -20.81 -8.39 17.01
C LEU A 746 -19.32 -8.79 16.99
N ASN A 747 -18.49 -8.22 17.87
CA ASN A 747 -17.05 -8.51 17.94
C ASN A 747 -16.68 -9.82 18.67
N LYS A 748 -17.62 -10.73 18.98
CA LYS A 748 -17.32 -11.94 19.79
C LYS A 748 -17.57 -13.30 19.15
N LYS A 749 -18.02 -13.40 17.88
CA LYS A 749 -18.01 -14.64 17.09
C LYS A 749 -17.82 -14.37 15.59
N GLY A 750 -16.75 -14.94 15.02
CA GLY A 750 -16.36 -14.80 13.59
C GLY A 750 -15.55 -13.53 13.33
N ASN A 751 -14.36 -13.55 12.70
CA ASN A 751 -13.63 -14.66 12.08
C ASN A 751 -14.40 -15.44 10.98
N VAL A 752 -14.73 -14.79 9.87
CA VAL A 752 -14.50 -15.24 8.48
C VAL A 752 -14.47 -13.99 7.57
N THR A 753 -13.58 -13.96 6.57
CA THR A 753 -13.44 -12.92 5.52
C THR A 753 -14.39 -13.19 4.33
N ASP A 754 -14.82 -12.24 3.50
CA ASP A 754 -13.99 -11.31 2.71
C ASP A 754 -14.81 -10.20 1.98
N ARG A 755 -14.14 -9.46 1.09
CA ARG A 755 -14.62 -8.49 0.08
C ARG A 755 -15.32 -9.20 -1.13
N SER A 756 -15.65 -8.60 -2.30
CA SER A 756 -15.49 -7.24 -2.90
C SER A 756 -16.49 -7.05 -4.08
N TYR A 757 -16.37 -5.92 -4.80
CA TYR A 757 -16.68 -5.69 -6.24
C TYR A 757 -18.06 -5.06 -6.58
N ALA A 758 -18.19 -4.17 -7.59
CA ALA A 758 -17.20 -3.46 -8.43
C ALA A 758 -17.78 -2.10 -8.94
N THR A 759 -16.98 -1.33 -9.68
CA THR A 759 -17.27 -0.02 -10.31
C THR A 759 -17.52 -0.10 -11.81
N ALA A 760 -18.26 0.86 -12.39
CA ALA A 760 -18.29 1.15 -13.83
C ALA A 760 -18.55 2.66 -14.10
N ARG A 761 -18.22 3.13 -15.31
CA ARG A 761 -18.50 4.49 -15.86
C ARG A 761 -19.79 4.40 -16.75
N SER A 762 -20.30 5.39 -17.52
CA SER A 762 -19.75 6.66 -18.06
C SER A 762 -20.85 7.57 -18.70
N HIS A 763 -20.56 8.87 -18.81
CA HIS A 763 -20.96 9.86 -19.83
C HIS A 763 -22.43 10.31 -20.08
N ASP A 764 -22.54 11.66 -20.14
CA ASP A 764 -23.28 12.57 -21.05
C ASP A 764 -24.82 12.73 -21.10
N GLN A 765 -25.24 13.95 -20.70
CA GLN A 765 -26.13 14.97 -21.33
C GLN A 765 -26.93 14.59 -22.61
N PRO A 766 -28.14 15.18 -22.88
CA PRO A 766 -28.42 16.61 -22.64
C PRO A 766 -29.81 17.01 -22.06
N SER A 767 -30.00 18.32 -21.90
CA SER A 767 -31.23 19.02 -21.46
C SER A 767 -32.29 19.20 -22.57
N PRO A 768 -33.53 19.69 -22.28
CA PRO A 768 -33.80 21.12 -22.53
C PRO A 768 -34.88 21.83 -21.65
N ASN A 769 -34.43 22.84 -20.88
CA ASN A 769 -34.74 24.27 -21.06
C ASN A 769 -36.16 24.76 -21.54
N LYS A 770 -36.89 25.51 -20.67
CA LYS A 770 -37.59 26.82 -20.91
C LYS A 770 -38.43 27.26 -19.67
N LYS A 771 -38.29 28.51 -19.18
CA LYS A 771 -39.16 29.72 -19.34
C LYS A 771 -40.61 29.57 -18.84
N THR A 772 -41.24 30.54 -18.17
CA THR A 772 -40.86 31.83 -17.51
C THR A 772 -41.88 32.06 -16.35
N GLU A 773 -42.20 33.19 -15.70
CA GLU A 773 -41.85 34.63 -15.68
C GLU A 773 -41.07 34.95 -14.37
N GLN A 774 -40.66 36.15 -13.89
CA GLN A 774 -41.02 37.58 -13.99
C GLN A 774 -42.19 38.11 -13.11
N ASP A 775 -41.84 38.75 -11.97
CA ASP A 775 -42.32 40.11 -11.65
C ASP A 775 -41.37 40.83 -10.67
N VAL A 776 -41.48 42.16 -10.51
CA VAL A 776 -40.46 43.02 -9.85
C VAL A 776 -41.07 44.08 -8.91
N PHE A 777 -40.51 44.30 -7.71
CA PHE A 777 -40.45 45.63 -7.08
C PHE A 777 -39.36 45.72 -5.98
N VAL A 778 -38.88 46.95 -5.69
CA VAL A 778 -37.75 47.25 -4.76
C VAL A 778 -38.03 48.58 -3.99
N PRO A 779 -37.13 49.13 -3.13
CA PRO A 779 -37.21 49.09 -1.67
C PRO A 779 -37.72 50.37 -0.97
N GLY A 780 -37.92 50.32 0.36
CA GLY A 780 -38.13 51.48 1.24
C GLY A 780 -37.83 51.17 2.73
N PRO A 781 -37.27 52.10 3.55
CA PRO A 781 -36.78 51.80 4.91
C PRO A 781 -37.54 52.49 6.07
N GLU A 782 -37.27 52.11 7.34
CA GLU A 782 -36.74 53.00 8.41
C GLU A 782 -36.59 52.34 9.82
N LYS A 783 -35.54 52.78 10.56
CA LYS A 783 -35.41 53.09 12.02
C LYS A 783 -36.07 52.16 13.10
N SER A 784 -35.36 51.60 14.10
CA SER A 784 -34.60 52.18 15.27
C SER A 784 -35.52 52.83 16.34
N VAL A 785 -35.27 52.82 17.68
CA VAL A 785 -34.03 52.77 18.51
C VAL A 785 -34.30 52.17 19.92
N TYR A 786 -33.23 51.99 20.72
CA TYR A 786 -33.09 51.88 22.20
C TYR A 786 -33.13 50.48 22.87
N GLY A 787 -32.33 50.21 23.92
CA GLY A 787 -31.43 51.12 24.69
C GLY A 787 -30.15 50.46 25.26
N LYS A 788 -29.30 51.30 25.88
CA LYS A 788 -28.03 50.95 26.56
C LYS A 788 -28.20 50.99 28.09
N ASP A 789 -27.15 50.60 28.84
CA ASP A 789 -26.45 51.42 29.89
C ASP A 789 -25.82 50.52 30.99
N THR A 790 -24.72 50.83 31.72
CA THR A 790 -23.50 51.66 31.50
C THR A 790 -22.47 51.39 32.64
N GLU A 791 -21.16 51.33 32.33
CA GLU A 791 -20.02 51.87 33.16
C GLU A 791 -19.80 51.37 34.63
N ARG A 792 -18.76 51.70 35.45
CA ARG A 792 -17.41 52.35 35.47
C ARG A 792 -16.70 51.88 36.80
N ALA A 793 -15.46 52.15 37.25
CA ALA A 793 -14.18 52.76 36.82
C ALA A 793 -13.05 52.42 37.87
N ALA A 794 -11.78 52.78 37.58
CA ALA A 794 -10.72 53.21 38.55
C ALA A 794 -10.11 52.17 39.56
N SER A 795 -8.88 52.31 40.11
CA SER A 795 -7.68 53.14 39.78
C SER A 795 -6.42 52.75 40.60
N ASN A 796 -5.22 52.99 40.03
CA ASN A 796 -3.90 53.40 40.61
C ASN A 796 -3.30 52.78 41.89
N TYR A 797 -1.97 52.55 41.90
CA TYR A 797 -0.97 53.31 42.69
C TYR A 797 0.49 52.97 42.26
N ASP A 798 1.49 53.64 42.84
CA ASP A 798 2.81 53.94 42.25
C ASP A 798 4.06 53.31 42.94
N GLU A 799 5.24 53.67 42.42
CA GLU A 799 6.59 53.81 43.06
C GLU A 799 7.68 52.70 43.01
N ASP A 800 8.91 53.23 42.82
CA ASP A 800 10.29 52.70 42.86
C ASP A 800 11.01 53.52 44.01
N PRO A 801 12.31 53.46 44.39
CA PRO A 801 13.43 52.63 43.90
C PRO A 801 14.50 52.12 44.93
N ASN A 802 15.46 51.33 44.42
CA ASN A 802 16.93 51.41 44.69
C ASN A 802 17.64 50.65 45.87
N ARG A 803 18.98 50.52 45.69
CA ARG A 803 20.12 50.31 46.63
C ARG A 803 20.58 48.90 47.10
N SER A 804 21.41 48.28 46.25
CA SER A 804 22.90 48.12 46.41
C SER A 804 23.56 47.38 47.60
N ARG A 805 24.79 46.85 47.32
CA ARG A 805 25.89 46.40 48.24
C ARG A 805 25.78 44.95 48.81
N SER A 806 26.87 44.22 49.11
CA SER A 806 28.30 44.31 48.70
C SER A 806 29.15 43.11 49.22
N ARG A 807 30.27 42.82 48.52
CA ARG A 807 31.60 42.34 49.02
C ARG A 807 31.87 40.87 49.42
N HIS A 808 33.10 40.49 49.04
CA HIS A 808 34.07 39.54 49.65
C HIS A 808 33.75 38.02 49.63
N GLY A 809 34.75 37.15 49.38
CA GLY A 809 36.16 37.43 49.02
C GLY A 809 37.04 36.19 48.84
N ASP A 810 38.29 36.42 48.42
CA ASP A 810 39.52 35.63 48.63
C ASP A 810 39.47 34.08 48.67
N ALA A 811 40.13 33.35 47.75
CA ALA A 811 41.56 32.94 47.81
C ALA A 811 41.70 31.43 48.18
N ARG A 812 42.77 30.67 47.87
CA ARG A 812 43.99 30.85 47.04
C ARG A 812 44.68 29.48 46.79
N TYR A 813 45.52 29.43 45.76
CA TYR A 813 46.80 28.68 45.64
C TYR A 813 46.91 27.13 45.50
N HIS A 814 47.87 26.76 44.62
CA HIS A 814 48.80 25.61 44.64
C HIS A 814 48.25 24.17 44.48
N ALA A 815 49.04 23.16 44.06
CA ALA A 815 50.23 23.06 43.16
C ALA A 815 50.55 21.55 42.93
N GLY A 816 51.46 21.22 42.01
CA GLY A 816 51.80 19.83 41.60
C GLY A 816 51.09 19.46 40.29
N ARG A 817 51.69 19.45 39.10
CA ARG A 817 53.11 19.36 38.66
C ARG A 817 53.68 17.94 38.68
N ASP A 818 54.60 17.69 37.73
CA ASP A 818 55.48 16.52 37.58
C ASP A 818 54.73 15.22 37.13
N ASP A 819 55.25 14.28 36.33
CA ASP A 819 56.41 14.13 35.40
C ASP A 819 56.28 12.70 34.74
N ASP A 820 56.95 12.22 33.67
CA ASP A 820 57.86 12.79 32.65
C ASP A 820 57.91 11.88 31.38
N GLY A 821 58.41 12.41 30.25
CA GLY A 821 59.21 11.70 29.23
C GLY A 821 58.65 10.54 28.36
N TYR A 822 59.37 10.08 27.31
CA TYR A 822 60.50 10.70 26.57
C TYR A 822 60.91 9.86 25.32
N TYR A 823 61.49 10.53 24.31
CA TYR A 823 62.34 10.04 23.18
C TYR A 823 61.72 9.06 22.14
N ASP A 824 62.07 9.06 20.84
CA ASP A 824 62.36 10.14 19.85
C ASP A 824 62.66 9.48 18.45
N ASP A 825 63.15 10.27 17.48
CA ASP A 825 63.91 9.91 16.26
C ASP A 825 63.14 9.26 15.08
N GLU A 826 62.98 9.93 13.92
CA GLU A 826 63.91 10.03 12.74
C GLU A 826 63.79 8.81 11.78
N ASP A 827 63.78 8.89 10.43
CA ASP A 827 63.81 10.06 9.51
C ASP A 827 63.34 9.70 8.07
N ASP A 828 63.49 10.67 7.15
CA ASP A 828 63.45 10.63 5.64
C ASP A 828 62.11 10.96 4.93
N GLU A 829 62.12 11.55 3.72
CA GLU A 829 62.41 12.96 3.35
C GLU A 829 61.77 13.29 1.96
N PHE A 830 61.80 14.55 1.52
CA PHE A 830 61.53 15.09 0.16
C PHE A 830 60.10 14.86 -0.41
N ASN A 831 59.35 15.86 -0.94
CA ASN A 831 59.66 17.24 -1.33
C ASN A 831 58.35 18.08 -1.50
N SER A 832 58.53 19.39 -1.71
CA SER A 832 57.58 20.46 -2.14
C SER A 832 56.57 20.10 -3.27
N GLY A 833 55.47 20.85 -3.50
CA GLY A 833 54.95 22.06 -2.82
C GLY A 833 53.99 22.88 -3.72
N TYR A 834 53.61 24.08 -3.24
CA TYR A 834 52.73 25.12 -3.86
C TYR A 834 51.20 24.91 -3.87
N ASP A 835 50.49 25.88 -3.26
CA ASP A 835 49.07 26.18 -3.47
C ASP A 835 48.78 26.70 -4.90
N TRP A 836 47.52 26.58 -5.36
CA TRP A 836 46.68 27.78 -5.63
C TRP A 836 45.20 27.43 -5.87
N ASN A 837 44.33 28.42 -5.63
CA ASN A 837 42.89 28.39 -5.88
C ASN A 837 42.45 29.72 -6.52
N PRO A 838 41.72 29.70 -7.65
CA PRO A 838 40.66 30.70 -7.80
C PRO A 838 39.38 30.22 -8.50
N ASN A 839 38.28 30.92 -8.20
CA ASN A 839 37.02 30.86 -8.94
C ASN A 839 37.04 31.77 -10.19
N ALA A 840 36.71 31.23 -11.38
CA ALA A 840 35.91 31.84 -12.47
C ALA A 840 36.29 33.26 -13.02
N PRO A 841 35.55 33.87 -13.98
CA PRO A 841 34.83 33.33 -15.16
C PRO A 841 35.28 33.96 -16.52
N SER A 842 34.94 33.33 -17.65
CA SER A 842 34.69 33.94 -18.99
C SER A 842 34.29 32.82 -19.98
N SER A 843 33.37 32.91 -20.96
CA SER A 843 32.78 33.98 -21.79
C SER A 843 33.44 34.18 -23.16
N ALA A 844 32.99 33.42 -24.18
CA ALA A 844 33.19 33.70 -25.60
C ALA A 844 31.97 33.24 -26.43
N ARG A 845 31.76 33.83 -27.60
CA ARG A 845 30.65 33.58 -28.56
C ARG A 845 31.23 33.41 -29.98
N ASN A 846 30.34 33.12 -30.94
CA ASN A 846 30.49 33.30 -32.40
C ASN A 846 31.34 32.22 -33.14
N ASN A 847 31.05 31.86 -34.41
CA ASN A 847 29.84 32.14 -35.21
C ASN A 847 29.69 31.20 -36.43
N HIS A 848 28.41 30.96 -36.81
CA HIS A 848 27.92 30.75 -38.20
C HIS A 848 28.47 29.52 -38.99
N ARG A 849 27.86 29.05 -40.09
CA ARG A 849 27.04 29.73 -41.11
C ARG A 849 25.89 28.88 -41.66
N THR A 850 24.73 29.54 -41.81
CA THR A 850 23.73 29.48 -42.92
C THR A 850 23.41 28.15 -43.63
N GLY A 851 22.13 27.83 -43.84
CA GLY A 851 20.94 28.63 -43.50
C GLY A 851 19.65 28.03 -44.04
#